data_AF-A0A260ABZ4-F1
#
_entry.id   AF-A0A260ABZ4-F1
#
_cell.length_a   1.000
_cell.length_b   1.000
_cell.length_c   1.000
_cell.angle_alpha   90.00
_cell.angle_beta   90.00
_cell.angle_gamma   90.00
#
_symmetry.space_group_name_H-M   'P 1'
#
loop_
_entity.id
_entity.type
_entity.pdbx_description
1 polymer ?
#
loop_
_entity_poly.entity_id
_entity_poly.type
_entity_poly.pdbx_seq_one_letter_code
_entity_poly.pdbx_strand_id
1 'polypeptide(L)'
;MCGRSSNSIVGVPETAPNVKTARLIAIVTGIVGALLAIATPLLPVQQDVATLSWPQSSFGSVNAPLVSYSPVDLEATVPCSAATSLTDGGTLVSTAPISAAKTEQKALIVRVDDGRLQVLLRDRVLAETPVDELSGDCALTVSSNATRTVIDLDGQANTVDGDIRPQVVGVFTDLTAPVDGLNVRVDIDSRYSSTPTTFKLLAMIVGALAVIASLFALHRLDGMDGRRHRRFLPSRWKSVTGVDAVVVGVLVLWHFIGANTSDDGYLLNMARVSENAGYMANYFRWFGVPEAPFGMPYYDMLAALAKVSTASIWMRLPATIAALLCWLVISREVIPRLGRAVLTNRVALWTAGLVFLAFWLPYDNGLRPEPIIALGALLTWCSIERAIATGRLLPAAIGTLIAAFSLAAGPTGLIAVAALLAGLRPLVMIVVKRARQVGLLAVLAPLVASGLAVLIAIFADQTLSTVLEATRVRSAIGPNVPWFEERVRWDALMTISPDGSLARRFGMFAMLLCIVVCIAVMLRKNGRIPGTATGPSRRILGIILGALALMMFTPTKWTHHFGVYAGLAASLAALAAVAVTAATVRSPRNRTLFTAAVLFLTAVAFTSSNGWWYVSSYGIPWFDKPPSIAGKGFSTILLGLTVLTLLYAAYQHVRLPYRRKEPTTRRRFAPSALTIVAGGVVAFEVLSFVKGAVAQYPAYSIARSNFSALAGNSCGLAGDVQVETDVNGSVLQPIDPAADALGAGGSTGFTPDGVAQDLTADSEDTAQGSANSIRPEDSEQSAAATSSNSAGTSGGTNENVGINGSSVALPFGLNPATTPVLGSFGATEPASLTSGWYQLSDTYRGDLIAIAAAGRIRSVDKDGIVTPGQRVELEYGRRDGGDVQALGRVTPLDIGPSPSWRNLRVPMNDLPADADVVRIVAEDNDLAGDQWLAVTPPRVPKTQTLNSLVGSTDPVLLDWAVGLAFPCQRPFDHRDGVAEVPKYRILPDRTGAESTNAWQDSIGGGPLGWTELLLGAQTLPSYLADDYSRDWGSIERYMPLDPDAATAEIAVEQQSRSGLSSDGPMKTD
;
A
#
# COMPACT_ATOMS: atom_id res chain seq x y z
N MET A 1 -3.43 -43.51 -84.06
CA MET A 1 -4.36 -43.98 -83.02
C MET A 1 -3.57 -44.31 -81.76
N CYS A 2 -3.98 -43.75 -80.62
CA CYS A 2 -3.84 -44.22 -79.22
C CYS A 2 -2.42 -44.64 -78.73
N GLY A 3 -1.86 -44.21 -77.60
CA GLY A 3 -2.35 -43.51 -76.41
C GLY A 3 -1.67 -44.09 -75.15
N ARG A 4 -1.33 -43.22 -74.17
CA ARG A 4 -1.05 -43.48 -72.71
C ARG A 4 0.23 -44.30 -72.37
N SER A 5 0.94 -44.11 -71.26
CA SER A 5 0.71 -43.37 -70.00
C SER A 5 2.02 -43.01 -69.26
N SER A 6 2.00 -41.81 -68.67
CA SER A 6 2.59 -41.36 -67.40
C SER A 6 3.44 -42.30 -66.52
N ASN A 7 4.55 -41.76 -66.01
CA ASN A 7 4.71 -41.55 -64.56
C ASN A 7 5.62 -40.34 -64.26
N SER A 8 4.98 -39.28 -63.77
CA SER A 8 5.53 -38.20 -62.96
C SER A 8 5.82 -38.72 -61.53
N ILE A 9 6.83 -38.22 -60.81
CA ILE A 9 6.76 -37.28 -59.66
C ILE A 9 8.14 -37.50 -58.97
N VAL A 10 8.96 -36.50 -58.61
CA VAL A 10 8.80 -35.61 -57.44
C VAL A 10 9.31 -34.21 -57.77
N GLY A 11 8.38 -33.26 -57.79
CA GLY A 11 8.67 -31.84 -57.79
C GLY A 11 9.32 -31.41 -56.49
N VAL A 12 10.35 -30.59 -56.63
CA VAL A 12 10.83 -29.68 -55.59
C VAL A 12 9.67 -28.73 -55.25
N PRO A 13 9.24 -28.58 -53.97
CA PRO A 13 8.32 -27.52 -53.64
C PRO A 13 9.04 -26.17 -53.70
N GLU A 14 8.83 -25.42 -54.78
CA GLU A 14 8.98 -23.97 -54.79
C GLU A 14 7.92 -23.36 -53.88
N THR A 15 8.33 -22.94 -52.68
CA THR A 15 7.67 -21.84 -51.97
C THR A 15 8.73 -21.04 -51.24
N ALA A 16 9.61 -20.37 -51.99
CA ALA A 16 10.36 -19.26 -51.44
C ALA A 16 9.33 -18.21 -50.99
N PRO A 17 9.27 -17.80 -49.71
CA PRO A 17 8.34 -16.77 -49.28
C PRO A 17 8.60 -15.52 -50.12
N ASN A 18 7.55 -14.89 -50.65
CA ASN A 18 7.67 -13.72 -51.51
C ASN A 18 8.27 -12.56 -50.70
N VAL A 19 9.60 -12.46 -50.66
CA VAL A 19 10.38 -11.55 -49.81
C VAL A 19 9.96 -10.10 -50.04
N LYS A 20 9.58 -9.76 -51.27
CA LYS A 20 9.07 -8.43 -51.63
C LYS A 20 7.76 -8.11 -50.88
N THR A 21 6.82 -9.06 -50.83
CA THR A 21 5.55 -8.90 -50.11
C THR A 21 5.77 -8.78 -48.61
N ALA A 22 6.56 -9.68 -48.01
CA ALA A 22 6.85 -9.63 -46.57
C ALA A 22 7.57 -8.33 -46.17
N ARG A 23 8.48 -7.83 -47.02
CA ARG A 23 9.16 -6.55 -46.84
C ARG A 23 8.16 -5.39 -46.86
N LEU A 24 7.28 -5.35 -47.85
CA LEU A 24 6.28 -4.28 -47.97
C LEU A 24 5.33 -4.27 -46.77
N ILE A 25 4.83 -5.45 -46.36
CA ILE A 25 3.95 -5.58 -45.19
C ILE A 25 4.67 -5.07 -43.94
N ALA A 26 5.91 -5.50 -43.68
CA ALA A 26 6.69 -5.07 -42.52
C ALA A 26 6.85 -3.53 -42.44
N ILE A 27 7.09 -2.88 -43.59
CA ILE A 27 7.21 -1.42 -43.67
C ILE A 27 5.87 -0.75 -43.41
N VAL A 28 4.85 -1.09 -44.19
CA VAL A 28 3.54 -0.40 -44.15
C VAL A 28 2.88 -0.59 -42.79
N THR A 29 2.76 -1.84 -42.33
CA THR A 29 2.10 -2.13 -41.04
C THR A 29 2.93 -1.64 -39.85
N GLY A 30 4.27 -1.66 -39.93
CA GLY A 30 5.12 -1.07 -38.90
C GLY A 30 4.95 0.44 -38.79
N ILE A 31 4.95 1.17 -39.91
CA ILE A 31 4.75 2.63 -39.90
C ILE A 31 3.34 2.97 -39.45
N VAL A 32 2.31 2.31 -39.98
CA VAL A 32 0.91 2.54 -39.59
C VAL A 32 0.72 2.25 -38.10
N GLY A 33 1.24 1.13 -37.59
CA GLY A 33 1.16 0.80 -36.16
C GLY A 33 1.85 1.85 -35.28
N ALA A 34 3.03 2.31 -35.67
CA ALA A 34 3.75 3.37 -34.95
C ALA A 34 2.99 4.71 -34.96
N LEU A 35 2.47 5.13 -36.12
CA LEU A 35 1.72 6.38 -36.24
C LEU A 35 0.41 6.35 -35.45
N LEU A 36 -0.34 5.24 -35.50
CA LEU A 36 -1.58 5.10 -34.74
C LEU A 36 -1.31 5.06 -33.23
N ALA A 37 -0.23 4.41 -32.79
CA ALA A 37 0.18 4.44 -31.38
C ALA A 37 0.53 5.85 -30.89
N ILE A 38 1.25 6.64 -31.70
CA ILE A 38 1.57 8.04 -31.39
C ILE A 38 0.32 8.92 -31.42
N ALA A 39 -0.61 8.66 -32.35
CA ALA A 39 -1.83 9.44 -32.48
C ALA A 39 -2.82 9.18 -31.34
N THR A 40 -2.88 7.95 -30.79
CA THR A 40 -3.82 7.53 -29.74
C THR A 40 -4.03 8.56 -28.60
N PRO A 41 -2.99 9.11 -27.96
CA PRO A 41 -3.14 10.12 -26.90
C PRO A 41 -3.80 11.44 -27.35
N LEU A 42 -3.81 11.74 -28.64
CA LEU A 42 -4.32 12.99 -29.23
C LEU A 42 -5.75 12.83 -29.78
N LEU A 43 -6.25 11.59 -29.88
CA LEU A 43 -7.56 11.30 -30.44
C LEU A 43 -8.68 11.70 -29.47
N PRO A 44 -9.86 12.08 -30.01
CA PRO A 44 -10.96 12.57 -29.18
C PRO A 44 -11.56 11.47 -28.29
N VAL A 45 -12.05 11.91 -27.14
CA VAL A 45 -12.76 11.11 -26.12
C VAL A 45 -14.15 11.71 -25.87
N GLN A 46 -15.07 10.90 -25.37
CA GLN A 46 -16.33 11.38 -24.79
C GLN A 46 -16.12 11.55 -23.30
N GLN A 47 -16.24 12.77 -22.78
CA GLN A 47 -16.16 13.09 -21.37
C GLN A 47 -17.57 13.24 -20.80
N ASP A 48 -17.81 12.65 -19.63
CA ASP A 48 -19.02 12.86 -18.85
C ASP A 48 -18.83 14.14 -18.02
N VAL A 49 -19.46 15.25 -18.44
CA VAL A 49 -19.37 16.56 -17.76
C VAL A 49 -20.48 16.64 -16.72
N ALA A 50 -20.09 16.80 -15.45
CA ALA A 50 -21.01 16.80 -14.32
C ALA A 50 -21.25 18.20 -13.75
N THR A 51 -22.51 18.50 -13.46
CA THR A 51 -22.92 19.75 -12.83
C THR A 51 -23.87 19.46 -11.67
N LEU A 52 -23.64 20.13 -10.54
CA LEU A 52 -24.59 20.25 -9.44
C LEU A 52 -25.34 21.58 -9.56
N SER A 53 -26.66 21.52 -9.62
CA SER A 53 -27.54 22.69 -9.53
C SER A 53 -28.39 22.60 -8.26
N TRP A 54 -28.54 23.72 -7.56
CA TRP A 54 -29.34 23.87 -6.35
C TRP A 54 -30.07 25.23 -6.37
N PRO A 55 -31.32 25.35 -5.90
CA PRO A 55 -32.15 24.34 -5.23
C PRO A 55 -32.59 23.15 -6.08
N GLN A 56 -32.84 22.01 -5.43
CA GLN A 56 -33.37 20.79 -6.05
C GLN A 56 -34.87 20.62 -5.80
N SER A 57 -35.48 19.58 -6.35
CA SER A 57 -36.92 19.31 -6.22
C SER A 57 -37.39 19.19 -4.77
N SER A 58 -36.56 18.60 -3.91
CA SER A 58 -36.63 18.74 -2.46
C SER A 58 -35.73 19.90 -2.01
N PHE A 59 -36.32 20.90 -1.35
CA PHE A 59 -35.56 21.99 -0.77
C PHE A 59 -34.92 21.57 0.56
N GLY A 60 -33.65 21.92 0.74
CA GLY A 60 -32.85 21.59 1.91
C GLY A 60 -31.37 21.49 1.56
N SER A 61 -30.55 21.21 2.58
CA SER A 61 -29.13 20.90 2.40
C SER A 61 -28.94 19.64 1.55
N VAL A 62 -27.88 19.62 0.73
CA VAL A 62 -27.50 18.46 -0.08
C VAL A 62 -26.02 18.13 0.02
N ASN A 63 -25.69 16.84 0.04
CA ASN A 63 -24.34 16.28 0.09
C ASN A 63 -23.85 15.94 -1.33
N ALA A 64 -22.66 16.44 -1.68
CA ALA A 64 -21.95 16.14 -2.92
C ALA A 64 -20.43 16.27 -2.68
N PRO A 65 -19.79 15.34 -1.93
CA PRO A 65 -18.36 15.40 -1.65
C PRO A 65 -17.53 15.28 -2.92
N LEU A 66 -16.87 16.36 -3.33
CA LEU A 66 -16.03 16.35 -4.53
C LEU A 66 -14.69 15.66 -4.23
N VAL A 67 -14.35 14.65 -5.03
CA VAL A 67 -13.06 13.93 -4.92
C VAL A 67 -11.88 14.87 -5.18
N SER A 68 -12.05 15.82 -6.11
CA SER A 68 -11.05 16.84 -6.44
C SER A 68 -11.01 18.02 -5.46
N TYR A 69 -11.86 18.00 -4.43
CA TYR A 69 -12.16 19.07 -3.47
C TYR A 69 -12.79 20.32 -4.07
N SER A 70 -12.19 20.87 -5.11
CA SER A 70 -12.65 22.09 -5.77
C SER A 70 -13.27 21.81 -7.13
N PRO A 71 -14.29 22.58 -7.52
CA PRO A 71 -14.92 22.49 -8.84
C PRO A 71 -14.06 23.16 -9.92
N VAL A 72 -14.44 22.98 -11.18
CA VAL A 72 -13.88 23.77 -12.30
C VAL A 72 -14.32 25.22 -12.16
N ASP A 73 -15.64 25.43 -12.06
CA ASP A 73 -16.29 26.72 -11.88
C ASP A 73 -17.40 26.60 -10.81
N LEU A 74 -17.60 27.67 -10.04
CA LEU A 74 -18.71 27.82 -9.12
C LEU A 74 -19.40 29.17 -9.36
N GLU A 75 -20.71 29.14 -9.54
CA GLU A 75 -21.58 30.30 -9.63
C GLU A 75 -22.68 30.22 -8.58
N ALA A 76 -22.82 31.24 -7.73
CA ALA A 76 -23.89 31.33 -6.75
C ALA A 76 -24.55 32.71 -6.82
N THR A 77 -25.87 32.72 -7.01
CA THR A 77 -26.73 33.90 -6.99
C THR A 77 -27.64 33.79 -5.78
N VAL A 78 -27.49 34.73 -4.84
CA VAL A 78 -28.28 34.83 -3.62
C VAL A 78 -29.07 36.13 -3.67
N PRO A 79 -30.41 36.10 -3.82
CA PRO A 79 -31.24 37.30 -3.79
C PRO A 79 -31.18 37.93 -2.40
N CYS A 80 -31.12 39.27 -2.32
CA CYS A 80 -31.04 39.99 -1.05
C CYS A 80 -32.28 39.77 -0.16
N SER A 81 -33.43 39.42 -0.76
CA SER A 81 -34.64 39.01 -0.03
C SER A 81 -34.44 37.73 0.80
N ALA A 82 -33.44 36.89 0.49
CA ALA A 82 -33.09 35.75 1.33
C ALA A 82 -32.48 36.20 2.66
N ALA A 83 -31.72 37.30 2.69
CA ALA A 83 -31.11 37.81 3.92
C ALA A 83 -32.14 38.26 4.97
N THR A 84 -33.32 38.72 4.54
CA THR A 84 -34.40 39.13 5.44
C THR A 84 -35.28 37.97 5.90
N SER A 85 -35.11 36.77 5.33
CA SER A 85 -35.87 35.58 5.71
C SER A 85 -35.34 34.88 6.97
N LEU A 86 -34.11 35.19 7.38
CA LEU A 86 -33.50 34.70 8.62
C LEU A 86 -33.68 35.75 9.74
N THR A 87 -34.50 35.45 10.75
CA THR A 87 -34.85 36.40 11.82
C THR A 87 -33.76 36.61 12.87
N ASP A 88 -32.92 35.60 13.10
CA ASP A 88 -31.89 35.59 14.17
C ASP A 88 -30.46 35.42 13.62
N GLY A 89 -30.27 35.72 12.32
CA GLY A 89 -29.04 35.39 11.59
C GLY A 89 -29.01 33.92 11.14
N GLY A 90 -27.94 33.53 10.46
CA GLY A 90 -27.74 32.16 9.97
C GLY A 90 -27.12 32.08 8.57
N THR A 91 -27.03 30.87 8.04
CA THR A 91 -26.34 30.56 6.79
C THR A 91 -27.33 30.54 5.63
N LEU A 92 -27.13 31.42 4.65
CA LEU A 92 -27.92 31.42 3.42
C LEU A 92 -27.46 30.31 2.48
N VAL A 93 -26.15 30.25 2.22
CA VAL A 93 -25.52 29.24 1.37
C VAL A 93 -24.12 28.96 1.90
N SER A 94 -23.78 27.69 2.12
CA SER A 94 -22.40 27.26 2.35
C SER A 94 -22.03 26.01 1.55
N THR A 95 -20.77 25.89 1.16
CA THR A 95 -20.27 24.70 0.45
C THR A 95 -19.80 23.56 1.37
N ALA A 96 -19.90 23.76 2.69
CA ALA A 96 -19.66 22.75 3.72
C ALA A 96 -20.51 23.06 4.98
N PRO A 97 -20.78 22.07 5.86
CA PRO A 97 -21.48 22.30 7.12
C PRO A 97 -20.73 23.31 8.03
N ILE A 98 -21.45 24.25 8.64
CA ILE A 98 -20.85 25.26 9.53
C ILE A 98 -20.32 24.63 10.83
N SER A 99 -20.93 23.54 11.29
CA SER A 99 -20.49 22.78 12.47
C SER A 99 -19.18 22.01 12.25
N ALA A 100 -18.70 21.90 11.01
CA ALA A 100 -17.46 21.20 10.72
C ALA A 100 -16.22 22.01 11.17
N ALA A 101 -15.16 21.29 11.52
CA ALA A 101 -13.91 21.93 11.91
C ALA A 101 -13.28 22.66 10.71
N LYS A 102 -12.83 23.90 10.92
CA LYS A 102 -12.10 24.71 9.91
C LYS A 102 -12.92 25.00 8.63
N THR A 103 -14.25 25.03 8.71
CA THR A 103 -15.13 25.36 7.57
C THR A 103 -14.76 26.69 6.92
N GLU A 104 -14.55 27.74 7.72
CA GLU A 104 -14.19 29.08 7.23
C GLU A 104 -12.86 29.10 6.42
N GLN A 105 -11.94 28.17 6.72
CA GLN A 105 -10.63 28.07 6.04
C GLN A 105 -10.71 27.44 4.64
N LYS A 106 -11.80 26.70 4.35
CA LYS A 106 -11.89 25.83 3.16
C LYS A 106 -13.10 26.12 2.28
N ALA A 107 -14.25 26.45 2.87
CA ALA A 107 -15.52 26.57 2.17
C ALA A 107 -15.85 28.02 1.77
N LEU A 108 -16.84 28.16 0.88
CA LEU A 108 -17.56 29.41 0.66
C LEU A 108 -18.71 29.47 1.68
N ILE A 109 -18.89 30.61 2.34
CA ILE A 109 -19.97 30.85 3.30
C ILE A 109 -20.60 32.20 2.97
N VAL A 110 -21.91 32.19 2.71
CA VAL A 110 -22.75 33.38 2.64
C VAL A 110 -23.70 33.30 3.83
N ARG A 111 -23.53 34.21 4.79
CA ARG A 111 -24.30 34.22 6.04
C ARG A 111 -24.79 35.61 6.41
N VAL A 112 -25.81 35.66 7.25
CA VAL A 112 -26.22 36.86 7.97
C VAL A 112 -25.75 36.70 9.42
N ASP A 113 -24.88 37.59 9.87
CA ASP A 113 -24.33 37.61 11.22
C ASP A 113 -24.39 39.04 11.78
N ASP A 114 -24.90 39.21 13.00
CA ASP A 114 -25.13 40.52 13.65
C ASP A 114 -25.78 41.58 12.73
N GLY A 115 -26.80 41.17 11.95
CA GLY A 115 -27.52 42.04 11.02
C GLY A 115 -26.73 42.44 9.76
N ARG A 116 -25.62 41.77 9.47
CA ARG A 116 -24.76 42.00 8.30
C ARG A 116 -24.71 40.79 7.39
N LEU A 117 -24.89 41.00 6.09
CA LEU A 117 -24.63 39.99 5.07
C LEU A 117 -23.10 39.91 4.87
N GLN A 118 -22.54 38.73 5.08
CA GLN A 118 -21.10 38.46 4.93
C GLN A 118 -20.86 37.34 3.92
N VAL A 119 -19.86 37.53 3.07
CA VAL A 119 -19.33 36.51 2.16
C VAL A 119 -17.91 36.18 2.57
N LEU A 120 -17.71 34.95 3.06
CA LEU A 120 -16.41 34.44 3.49
C LEU A 120 -15.94 33.34 2.54
N LEU A 121 -14.65 33.37 2.21
CA LEU A 121 -13.99 32.33 1.43
C LEU A 121 -12.54 32.21 1.86
N ARG A 122 -12.16 31.03 2.39
CA ARG A 122 -10.79 30.71 2.84
C ARG A 122 -10.19 31.76 3.78
N ASP A 123 -10.84 32.00 4.92
CA ASP A 123 -10.47 32.98 5.96
C ASP A 123 -10.45 34.45 5.49
N ARG A 124 -11.10 34.75 4.37
CA ARG A 124 -11.21 36.13 3.85
C ARG A 124 -12.66 36.55 3.78
N VAL A 125 -12.96 37.68 4.41
CA VAL A 125 -14.22 38.41 4.18
C VAL A 125 -14.06 39.15 2.86
N LEU A 126 -14.86 38.77 1.87
CA LEU A 126 -14.77 39.31 0.51
C LEU A 126 -15.86 40.34 0.22
N ALA A 127 -16.99 40.26 0.91
CA ALA A 127 -18.03 41.28 0.90
C ALA A 127 -18.71 41.31 2.27
N GLU A 128 -19.07 42.50 2.72
CA GLU A 128 -19.81 42.72 3.95
C GLU A 128 -20.71 43.95 3.81
N THR A 129 -22.00 43.82 4.09
CA THR A 129 -22.97 44.94 3.97
C THR A 129 -24.09 44.79 5.01
N PRO A 130 -24.51 45.87 5.70
CA PRO A 130 -25.66 45.85 6.59
C PRO A 130 -26.95 45.45 5.85
N VAL A 131 -27.76 44.57 6.44
CA VAL A 131 -28.98 44.05 5.79
C VAL A 131 -30.03 45.14 5.55
N ASP A 132 -30.06 46.18 6.38
CA ASP A 132 -30.95 47.34 6.23
C ASP A 132 -30.55 48.30 5.10
N GLU A 133 -29.31 48.21 4.61
CA GLU A 133 -28.82 48.97 3.45
C GLU A 133 -29.04 48.24 2.11
N LEU A 134 -29.46 46.97 2.14
CA LEU A 134 -29.73 46.18 0.94
C LEU A 134 -31.05 46.61 0.28
N SER A 135 -31.02 46.79 -1.04
CA SER A 135 -32.23 47.03 -1.81
C SER A 135 -33.07 45.76 -1.93
N GLY A 136 -34.40 45.87 -1.94
CA GLY A 136 -35.29 44.69 -2.01
C GLY A 136 -35.15 43.86 -3.29
N ASP A 137 -34.61 44.47 -4.36
CA ASP A 137 -34.40 43.86 -5.67
C ASP A 137 -32.92 43.50 -5.95
N CYS A 138 -31.99 43.67 -4.99
CA CYS A 138 -30.59 43.31 -5.21
C CYS A 138 -30.35 41.80 -5.23
N ALA A 139 -29.26 41.41 -5.90
CA ALA A 139 -28.73 40.06 -5.87
C ALA A 139 -27.22 40.11 -5.62
N LEU A 140 -26.77 39.21 -4.76
CA LEU A 140 -25.37 38.88 -4.58
C LEU A 140 -25.01 37.77 -5.56
N THR A 141 -24.01 37.98 -6.41
CA THR A 141 -23.46 36.94 -7.28
C THR A 141 -22.01 36.64 -6.90
N VAL A 142 -21.67 35.36 -6.82
CA VAL A 142 -20.33 34.84 -6.57
C VAL A 142 -19.95 33.97 -7.75
N SER A 143 -18.86 34.30 -8.44
CA SER A 143 -18.29 33.49 -9.52
C SER A 143 -16.84 33.17 -9.19
N SER A 144 -16.48 31.89 -9.08
CA SER A 144 -15.15 31.44 -8.69
C SER A 144 -14.61 30.39 -9.67
N ASN A 145 -13.41 30.65 -10.20
CA ASN A 145 -12.72 29.74 -11.12
C ASN A 145 -11.21 29.72 -10.89
N ALA A 146 -10.47 28.95 -11.70
CA ALA A 146 -9.02 28.77 -11.54
C ALA A 146 -8.19 30.07 -11.69
N THR A 147 -8.77 31.17 -12.19
CA THR A 147 -8.05 32.42 -12.44
C THR A 147 -8.42 33.55 -11.49
N ARG A 148 -9.68 33.61 -11.04
CA ARG A 148 -10.20 34.68 -10.19
C ARG A 148 -11.48 34.27 -9.49
N THR A 149 -11.81 34.97 -8.42
CA THR A 149 -13.14 34.97 -7.81
C THR A 149 -13.72 36.38 -7.82
N VAL A 150 -14.93 36.54 -8.33
CA VAL A 150 -15.66 37.79 -8.44
C VAL A 150 -16.90 37.72 -7.56
N ILE A 151 -17.07 38.71 -6.69
CA ILE A 151 -18.28 38.89 -5.90
C ILE A 151 -18.89 40.22 -6.31
N ASP A 152 -20.10 40.17 -6.85
CA ASP A 152 -20.83 41.36 -7.29
C ASP A 152 -22.12 41.49 -6.48
N LEU A 153 -22.22 42.57 -5.72
CA LEU A 153 -23.39 42.95 -4.95
C LEU A 153 -24.00 44.21 -5.59
N ASP A 154 -25.14 44.05 -6.25
CA ASP A 154 -25.90 45.14 -6.90
C ASP A 154 -25.06 46.02 -7.86
N GLY A 155 -24.14 45.41 -8.62
CA GLY A 155 -23.26 46.08 -9.59
C GLY A 155 -21.92 46.55 -9.02
N GLN A 156 -21.65 46.32 -7.73
CA GLN A 156 -20.36 46.55 -7.10
C GLN A 156 -19.54 45.26 -7.04
N ALA A 157 -18.72 45.04 -8.07
CA ALA A 157 -17.86 43.88 -8.18
C ALA A 157 -16.55 44.04 -7.39
N ASN A 158 -16.30 43.17 -6.42
CA ASN A 158 -14.99 42.90 -5.83
C ASN A 158 -14.36 41.67 -6.51
N THR A 159 -13.16 41.83 -7.06
CA THR A 159 -12.44 40.73 -7.74
C THR A 159 -11.16 40.39 -7.00
N VAL A 160 -10.98 39.11 -6.70
CA VAL A 160 -9.74 38.56 -6.17
C VAL A 160 -9.10 37.71 -7.24
N ASP A 161 -7.92 38.12 -7.70
CA ASP A 161 -7.12 37.35 -8.65
C ASP A 161 -6.42 36.17 -7.97
N GLY A 162 -6.26 35.08 -8.71
CA GLY A 162 -5.67 33.82 -8.25
C GLY A 162 -6.69 32.72 -7.96
N ASP A 163 -6.19 31.50 -7.79
CA ASP A 163 -7.04 30.34 -7.50
C ASP A 163 -7.37 30.29 -6.00
N ILE A 164 -8.52 30.84 -5.63
CA ILE A 164 -9.08 30.74 -4.27
C ILE A 164 -10.38 29.93 -4.24
N ARG A 165 -10.59 29.04 -5.23
CA ARG A 165 -11.83 28.25 -5.32
C ARG A 165 -12.14 27.54 -4.00
N PRO A 166 -13.42 27.51 -3.59
CA PRO A 166 -13.82 26.81 -2.37
C PRO A 166 -13.64 25.30 -2.52
N GLN A 167 -13.48 24.64 -1.39
CA GLN A 167 -13.77 23.22 -1.28
C GLN A 167 -15.29 23.03 -1.20
N VAL A 168 -15.82 22.07 -1.96
CA VAL A 168 -17.25 21.77 -2.03
C VAL A 168 -17.47 20.34 -1.56
N VAL A 169 -18.26 20.20 -0.50
CA VAL A 169 -18.77 18.91 -0.04
C VAL A 169 -20.29 18.77 -0.13
N GLY A 170 -20.95 19.85 -0.54
CA GLY A 170 -22.40 19.95 -0.67
C GLY A 170 -22.84 21.39 -0.80
N VAL A 171 -24.14 21.63 -0.66
CA VAL A 171 -24.74 22.96 -0.49
C VAL A 171 -25.59 22.91 0.77
N PHE A 172 -25.24 23.70 1.78
CA PHE A 172 -25.87 23.72 3.11
C PHE A 172 -26.53 25.07 3.35
N THR A 173 -27.71 25.06 3.98
CA THR A 173 -28.50 26.26 4.24
C THR A 173 -29.32 26.12 5.51
N ASP A 174 -29.53 27.23 6.21
CA ASP A 174 -30.50 27.33 7.32
C ASP A 174 -31.88 27.80 6.82
N LEU A 175 -32.02 28.09 5.53
CA LEU A 175 -33.31 28.42 4.92
C LEU A 175 -34.24 27.20 4.97
N THR A 176 -35.52 27.44 5.28
CA THR A 176 -36.54 26.37 5.32
C THR A 176 -37.40 26.29 4.06
N ALA A 177 -37.34 27.31 3.19
CA ALA A 177 -38.08 27.36 1.94
C ALA A 177 -37.24 28.04 0.84
N PRO A 178 -37.45 27.68 -0.45
CA PRO A 178 -36.75 28.33 -1.56
C PRO A 178 -37.17 29.79 -1.70
N VAL A 179 -36.21 30.64 -2.06
CA VAL A 179 -36.42 32.06 -2.36
C VAL A 179 -36.25 32.27 -3.86
N ASP A 180 -37.15 33.00 -4.50
CA ASP A 180 -37.09 33.27 -5.95
C ASP A 180 -35.78 33.98 -6.33
N GLY A 181 -35.09 33.44 -7.34
CA GLY A 181 -33.79 33.95 -7.80
C GLY A 181 -32.58 33.34 -7.11
N LEU A 182 -32.76 32.51 -6.08
CA LEU A 182 -31.69 31.73 -5.46
C LEU A 182 -31.24 30.59 -6.40
N ASN A 183 -29.96 30.59 -6.77
CA ASN A 183 -29.40 29.58 -7.65
C ASN A 183 -27.91 29.36 -7.35
N VAL A 184 -27.50 28.11 -7.18
CA VAL A 184 -26.10 27.70 -7.04
C VAL A 184 -25.83 26.66 -8.11
N ARG A 185 -24.82 26.91 -8.94
CA ARG A 185 -24.32 26.00 -9.97
C ARG A 185 -22.85 25.70 -9.68
N VAL A 186 -22.52 24.43 -9.60
CA VAL A 186 -21.16 23.93 -9.40
C VAL A 186 -20.82 23.01 -10.56
N ASP A 187 -19.85 23.39 -11.37
CA ASP A 187 -19.34 22.56 -12.47
C ASP A 187 -18.21 21.68 -11.93
N ILE A 188 -18.51 20.38 -11.77
CA ILE A 188 -17.66 19.41 -11.09
C ILE A 188 -16.49 19.03 -11.99
N ASP A 189 -15.31 18.86 -11.40
CA ASP A 189 -14.14 18.41 -12.13
C ASP A 189 -14.17 16.89 -12.40
N SER A 190 -14.87 16.53 -13.47
CA SER A 190 -15.00 15.16 -13.98
C SER A 190 -14.05 14.86 -15.15
N ARG A 191 -12.94 15.60 -15.30
CA ARG A 191 -12.02 15.53 -16.46
C ARG A 191 -11.47 14.14 -16.80
N TYR A 192 -11.46 13.24 -15.82
CA TYR A 192 -10.94 11.88 -15.96
C TYR A 192 -12.01 10.83 -16.25
N SER A 193 -13.30 11.17 -16.08
CA SER A 193 -14.43 10.33 -16.48
C SER A 193 -14.63 10.42 -17.98
N SER A 194 -13.85 9.62 -18.72
CA SER A 194 -13.92 9.58 -20.19
C SER A 194 -14.13 8.17 -20.73
N THR A 195 -14.55 8.12 -21.99
CA THR A 195 -14.54 6.90 -22.79
C THR A 195 -13.97 7.17 -24.19
N PRO A 196 -13.28 6.20 -24.82
CA PRO A 196 -12.75 6.39 -26.15
C PRO A 196 -13.89 6.53 -27.17
N THR A 197 -13.83 7.54 -28.03
CA THR A 197 -14.72 7.63 -29.20
C THR A 197 -14.54 6.41 -30.12
N THR A 198 -15.53 6.12 -30.96
CA THR A 198 -15.43 5.07 -31.99
C THR A 198 -14.19 5.26 -32.87
N PHE A 199 -13.82 6.51 -33.17
CA PHE A 199 -12.61 6.82 -33.94
C PHE A 199 -11.33 6.43 -33.19
N LYS A 200 -11.22 6.79 -31.91
CA LYS A 200 -10.09 6.37 -31.05
C LYS A 200 -10.02 4.85 -30.93
N LEU A 201 -11.15 4.19 -30.67
CA LEU A 201 -11.23 2.73 -30.57
C LEU A 201 -10.77 2.02 -31.84
N LEU A 202 -11.23 2.46 -33.02
CA LEU A 202 -10.80 1.89 -34.30
C LEU A 202 -9.29 2.10 -34.54
N ALA A 203 -8.76 3.29 -34.22
CA ALA A 203 -7.34 3.57 -34.34
C ALA A 203 -6.49 2.64 -33.45
N MET A 204 -6.94 2.38 -32.21
CA MET A 204 -6.28 1.44 -31.30
C MET A 204 -6.29 0.01 -31.85
N ILE A 205 -7.45 -0.48 -32.30
CA ILE A 205 -7.60 -1.84 -32.85
C ILE A 205 -6.72 -2.01 -34.10
N VAL A 206 -6.82 -1.08 -35.05
CA VAL A 206 -6.03 -1.14 -36.30
C VAL A 206 -4.54 -1.00 -35.98
N GLY A 207 -4.16 -0.12 -35.05
CA GLY A 207 -2.78 0.04 -34.58
C GLY A 207 -2.21 -1.25 -34.01
N ALA A 208 -2.93 -1.89 -33.09
CA ALA A 208 -2.52 -3.15 -32.49
C ALA A 208 -2.39 -4.28 -33.53
N LEU A 209 -3.37 -4.42 -34.43
CA LEU A 209 -3.33 -5.40 -35.52
C LEU A 209 -2.16 -5.14 -36.48
N ALA A 210 -1.86 -3.87 -36.78
CA ALA A 210 -0.74 -3.49 -37.62
C ALA A 210 0.62 -3.82 -36.95
N VAL A 211 0.76 -3.60 -35.65
CA VAL A 211 1.95 -4.03 -34.89
C VAL A 211 2.12 -5.54 -34.99
N ILE A 212 1.06 -6.33 -34.72
CA ILE A 212 1.10 -7.80 -34.80
C ILE A 212 1.48 -8.26 -36.22
N ALA A 213 0.87 -7.69 -37.26
CA ALA A 213 1.18 -7.98 -38.65
C ALA A 213 2.64 -7.65 -39.01
N SER A 214 3.18 -6.54 -38.49
CA SER A 214 4.57 -6.13 -38.71
C SER A 214 5.57 -7.11 -38.08
N LEU A 215 5.27 -7.62 -36.88
CA LEU A 215 6.07 -8.63 -36.21
C LEU A 215 6.02 -9.97 -36.94
N PHE A 216 4.84 -10.37 -37.44
CA PHE A 216 4.72 -11.57 -38.27
C PHE A 216 5.49 -11.44 -39.60
N ALA A 217 5.45 -10.27 -40.23
CA ALA A 217 6.24 -10.00 -41.43
C ALA A 217 7.75 -10.03 -41.13
N LEU A 218 8.18 -9.45 -40.00
CA LEU A 218 9.57 -9.53 -39.54
C LEU A 218 10.01 -10.98 -39.29
N HIS A 219 9.15 -11.81 -38.71
CA HIS A 219 9.40 -13.25 -38.54
C HIS A 219 9.69 -13.93 -39.89
N ARG A 220 8.90 -13.62 -40.92
CA ARG A 220 9.08 -14.17 -42.28
C ARG A 220 10.40 -13.72 -42.91
N LEU A 221 10.80 -12.45 -42.70
CA LEU A 221 12.08 -11.91 -43.18
C LEU A 221 13.28 -12.55 -42.46
N ASP A 222 13.17 -12.81 -41.15
CA ASP A 222 14.21 -13.50 -40.39
C ASP A 222 14.44 -14.96 -40.87
N GLY A 223 13.42 -15.60 -41.44
CA GLY A 223 13.45 -16.95 -41.99
C GLY A 223 14.20 -17.12 -43.31
N MET A 224 14.71 -16.05 -43.92
CA MET A 224 15.45 -16.09 -45.19
C MET A 224 16.79 -16.83 -45.11
N ASP A 225 17.30 -17.11 -43.91
CA ASP A 225 18.55 -17.84 -43.69
C ASP A 225 18.44 -19.36 -43.85
N GLY A 226 17.26 -19.87 -44.23
CA GLY A 226 16.99 -21.30 -44.44
C GLY A 226 16.93 -22.13 -43.16
N ARG A 227 17.13 -21.50 -41.98
CA ARG A 227 17.12 -22.20 -40.69
C ARG A 227 15.70 -22.24 -40.14
N ARG A 228 15.10 -23.44 -40.10
CA ARG A 228 13.80 -23.64 -39.45
C ARG A 228 13.96 -23.86 -37.94
N HIS A 229 13.02 -23.34 -37.16
CA HIS A 229 12.89 -23.73 -35.76
C HIS A 229 12.53 -25.22 -35.71
N ARG A 230 13.39 -26.04 -35.11
CA ARG A 230 13.15 -27.48 -35.00
C ARG A 230 12.09 -27.83 -33.93
N ARG A 231 11.90 -26.98 -32.91
CA ARG A 231 10.94 -27.13 -31.80
C ARG A 231 10.55 -25.76 -31.24
N PHE A 232 9.32 -25.64 -30.73
CA PHE A 232 8.83 -24.43 -30.04
C PHE A 232 9.53 -24.23 -28.70
N LEU A 233 9.55 -25.26 -27.85
CA LEU A 233 10.36 -25.33 -26.63
C LEU A 233 11.53 -26.31 -26.79
N PRO A 234 12.74 -25.98 -26.27
CA PRO A 234 13.86 -26.92 -26.21
C PRO A 234 13.51 -28.21 -25.46
N SER A 235 14.18 -29.33 -25.78
CA SER A 235 13.95 -30.62 -25.10
C SER A 235 14.10 -30.57 -23.57
N ARG A 236 14.89 -29.61 -23.08
CA ARG A 236 15.21 -29.42 -21.66
C ARG A 236 14.08 -28.84 -20.85
N TRP A 237 13.06 -28.23 -21.45
CA TRP A 237 11.88 -27.78 -20.71
C TRP A 237 11.11 -28.96 -20.10
N LYS A 238 11.34 -30.19 -20.56
CA LYS A 238 10.71 -31.41 -20.04
C LYS A 238 11.42 -32.04 -18.84
N SER A 239 12.64 -31.61 -18.46
CA SER A 239 13.45 -32.34 -17.47
C SER A 239 13.36 -31.75 -16.06
N VAL A 240 12.48 -32.23 -15.19
CA VAL A 240 12.38 -31.70 -13.81
C VAL A 240 13.59 -32.14 -12.96
N THR A 241 14.16 -31.23 -12.18
CA THR A 241 15.26 -31.48 -11.23
C THR A 241 14.78 -31.35 -9.79
N GLY A 242 15.53 -31.92 -8.83
CA GLY A 242 15.19 -31.77 -7.40
C GLY A 242 15.21 -30.31 -6.92
N VAL A 243 16.03 -29.44 -7.53
CA VAL A 243 16.01 -28.00 -7.20
C VAL A 243 14.69 -27.37 -7.65
N ASP A 244 14.17 -27.78 -8.81
CA ASP A 244 12.87 -27.29 -9.28
C ASP A 244 11.75 -27.68 -8.32
N ALA A 245 11.75 -28.92 -7.83
CA ALA A 245 10.75 -29.39 -6.88
C ALA A 245 10.79 -28.57 -5.57
N VAL A 246 11.98 -28.23 -5.06
CA VAL A 246 12.11 -27.40 -3.86
C VAL A 246 11.68 -25.96 -4.11
N VAL A 247 12.17 -25.32 -5.17
CA VAL A 247 11.83 -23.91 -5.45
C VAL A 247 10.33 -23.77 -5.70
N VAL A 248 9.75 -24.62 -6.57
CA VAL A 248 8.31 -24.61 -6.85
C VAL A 248 7.51 -24.95 -5.60
N GLY A 249 7.93 -25.96 -4.83
CA GLY A 249 7.25 -26.34 -3.59
C GLY A 249 7.22 -25.23 -2.55
N VAL A 250 8.33 -24.51 -2.37
CA VAL A 250 8.41 -23.37 -1.44
C VAL A 250 7.54 -22.21 -1.95
N LEU A 251 7.57 -21.87 -3.24
CA LEU A 251 6.72 -20.82 -3.80
C LEU A 251 5.23 -21.11 -3.63
N VAL A 252 4.81 -22.35 -3.91
CA VAL A 252 3.41 -22.77 -3.74
C VAL A 252 3.03 -22.75 -2.26
N LEU A 253 3.89 -23.24 -1.36
CA LEU A 253 3.63 -23.15 0.08
C LEU A 253 3.50 -21.68 0.53
N TRP A 254 4.41 -20.81 0.08
CA TRP A 254 4.45 -19.40 0.43
C TRP A 254 3.24 -18.61 -0.09
N HIS A 255 2.65 -19.03 -1.21
CA HIS A 255 1.39 -18.44 -1.67
C HIS A 255 0.28 -18.54 -0.60
N PHE A 256 0.23 -19.64 0.16
CA PHE A 256 -0.79 -19.85 1.19
C PHE A 256 -0.40 -19.28 2.55
N ILE A 257 0.84 -19.49 2.99
CA ILE A 257 1.26 -19.11 4.36
C ILE A 257 2.07 -17.81 4.42
N GLY A 258 2.60 -17.35 3.29
CA GLY A 258 3.58 -16.27 3.22
C GLY A 258 2.98 -14.87 3.33
N ALA A 259 3.85 -13.92 3.66
CA ALA A 259 3.52 -12.53 3.92
C ALA A 259 2.85 -11.82 2.74
N ASN A 260 2.05 -10.81 3.08
CA ASN A 260 1.55 -9.82 2.14
C ASN A 260 2.50 -8.62 2.05
N THR A 261 2.30 -7.77 1.04
CA THR A 261 3.09 -6.54 0.87
C THR A 261 2.30 -5.31 1.35
N SER A 262 2.99 -4.19 1.56
CA SER A 262 2.39 -2.96 2.12
C SER A 262 1.18 -2.46 1.31
N ASP A 263 1.30 -2.45 -0.02
CA ASP A 263 0.33 -1.79 -0.90
C ASP A 263 -0.76 -2.76 -1.41
N ASP A 264 -0.90 -3.95 -0.83
CA ASP A 264 -1.90 -4.92 -1.29
C ASP A 264 -3.32 -4.39 -1.12
N GLY A 265 -3.62 -3.74 0.01
CA GLY A 265 -4.91 -3.09 0.24
C GLY A 265 -5.13 -1.87 -0.68
N TYR A 266 -4.06 -1.09 -0.90
CA TYR A 266 -4.03 0.07 -1.78
C TYR A 266 -4.50 -0.29 -3.20
N LEU A 267 -3.83 -1.27 -3.80
CA LEU A 267 -4.11 -1.71 -5.18
C LEU A 267 -5.43 -2.46 -5.30
N LEU A 268 -5.82 -3.24 -4.29
CA LEU A 268 -7.10 -3.94 -4.31
C LEU A 268 -8.28 -2.94 -4.31
N ASN A 269 -8.25 -1.93 -3.45
CA ASN A 269 -9.35 -0.97 -3.36
C ASN A 269 -9.46 -0.11 -4.62
N MET A 270 -8.35 0.38 -5.16
CA MET A 270 -8.36 1.08 -6.46
C MET A 270 -8.92 0.20 -7.58
N ALA A 271 -8.49 -1.07 -7.66
CA ALA A 271 -9.01 -2.00 -8.66
C ALA A 271 -10.51 -2.23 -8.53
N ARG A 272 -11.04 -2.33 -7.30
CA ARG A 272 -12.47 -2.53 -7.02
C ARG A 272 -13.31 -1.30 -7.36
N VAL A 273 -12.86 -0.11 -6.98
CA VAL A 273 -13.59 1.15 -7.18
C VAL A 273 -13.52 1.62 -8.65
N SER A 274 -12.48 1.25 -9.40
CA SER A 274 -12.28 1.69 -10.78
C SER A 274 -13.44 1.40 -11.72
N GLU A 275 -14.25 0.37 -11.46
CA GLU A 275 -15.43 0.04 -12.26
C GLU A 275 -16.54 1.08 -12.14
N ASN A 276 -16.80 1.60 -10.94
CA ASN A 276 -17.83 2.61 -10.72
C ASN A 276 -17.30 4.03 -11.03
N ALA A 277 -16.02 4.27 -10.74
CA ALA A 277 -15.34 5.52 -11.08
C ALA A 277 -15.26 5.78 -12.59
N GLY A 278 -15.26 4.72 -13.42
CA GLY A 278 -15.11 4.82 -14.87
C GLY A 278 -13.64 4.92 -15.34
N TYR A 279 -12.69 5.08 -14.42
CA TYR A 279 -11.25 5.11 -14.68
C TYR A 279 -10.46 4.61 -13.47
N MET A 280 -9.16 4.32 -13.66
CA MET A 280 -8.26 3.90 -12.58
C MET A 280 -7.76 5.11 -11.77
N ALA A 281 -8.63 5.65 -10.92
CA ALA A 281 -8.35 6.76 -10.03
C ALA A 281 -7.37 6.37 -8.92
N ASN A 282 -6.48 7.29 -8.56
CA ASN A 282 -5.83 7.19 -7.27
C ASN A 282 -6.83 7.49 -6.16
N TYR A 283 -7.26 6.45 -5.45
CA TYR A 283 -8.34 6.51 -4.48
C TYR A 283 -7.96 7.19 -3.15
N PHE A 284 -6.66 7.16 -2.81
CA PHE A 284 -6.19 7.56 -1.47
C PHE A 284 -5.48 8.90 -1.43
N ARG A 285 -4.95 9.37 -2.57
CA ARG A 285 -4.13 10.60 -2.63
C ARG A 285 -4.28 11.26 -4.01
N TRP A 286 -3.81 12.50 -4.09
CA TRP A 286 -3.69 13.27 -5.32
C TRP A 286 -5.03 13.61 -5.97
N PHE A 287 -6.07 13.93 -5.19
CA PHE A 287 -7.31 14.52 -5.68
C PHE A 287 -8.02 13.67 -6.76
N GLY A 288 -7.88 12.34 -6.69
CA GLY A 288 -8.51 11.41 -7.63
C GLY A 288 -7.84 11.29 -9.01
N VAL A 289 -6.65 11.86 -9.24
CA VAL A 289 -6.01 11.77 -10.56
C VAL A 289 -5.73 10.31 -11.00
N PRO A 290 -5.79 9.97 -12.30
CA PRO A 290 -5.60 8.61 -12.79
C PRO A 290 -4.15 8.13 -12.63
N GLU A 291 -3.94 6.83 -12.43
CA GLU A 291 -2.59 6.19 -12.37
C GLU A 291 -1.78 6.28 -13.66
N ALA A 292 -2.42 6.61 -14.78
CA ALA A 292 -1.76 6.83 -16.04
C ALA A 292 -0.63 7.89 -15.90
N PRO A 293 0.56 7.66 -16.50
CA PRO A 293 0.85 6.66 -17.53
C PRO A 293 1.30 5.29 -17.02
N PHE A 294 1.35 5.09 -15.70
CA PHE A 294 1.81 3.83 -15.09
C PHE A 294 0.62 2.96 -14.67
N GLY A 295 0.89 1.71 -14.31
CA GLY A 295 -0.13 0.74 -13.93
C GLY A 295 -0.90 0.12 -15.09
N MET A 296 -0.82 0.65 -16.32
CA MET A 296 -1.59 0.15 -17.46
C MET A 296 -0.79 -0.88 -18.29
N PRO A 297 -1.34 -2.07 -18.62
CA PRO A 297 -2.67 -2.60 -18.27
C PRO A 297 -2.67 -3.53 -17.04
N TYR A 298 -1.68 -3.40 -16.15
CA TYR A 298 -1.52 -4.29 -14.99
C TYR A 298 -2.65 -4.10 -13.95
N TYR A 299 -3.01 -2.87 -13.62
CA TYR A 299 -4.10 -2.57 -12.69
C TYR A 299 -5.47 -2.91 -13.31
N ASP A 300 -5.63 -2.75 -14.63
CA ASP A 300 -6.84 -3.23 -15.34
C ASP A 300 -7.02 -4.74 -15.22
N MET A 301 -5.90 -5.49 -15.26
CA MET A 301 -5.92 -6.93 -15.01
C MET A 301 -6.38 -7.22 -13.57
N LEU A 302 -5.90 -6.46 -12.57
CA LEU A 302 -6.36 -6.62 -11.18
C LEU A 302 -7.85 -6.31 -11.04
N ALA A 303 -8.34 -5.24 -11.68
CA ALA A 303 -9.77 -4.91 -11.71
C ALA A 303 -10.59 -6.05 -12.32
N ALA A 304 -10.13 -6.65 -13.42
CA ALA A 304 -10.77 -7.82 -14.01
C ALA A 304 -10.76 -9.06 -13.10
N LEU A 305 -9.68 -9.28 -12.33
CA LEU A 305 -9.62 -10.37 -11.34
C LEU A 305 -10.57 -10.13 -10.17
N ALA A 306 -10.68 -8.89 -9.69
CA ALA A 306 -11.52 -8.51 -8.55
C ALA A 306 -13.02 -8.76 -8.81
N LYS A 307 -13.46 -8.68 -10.08
CA LYS A 307 -14.82 -9.03 -10.50
C LYS A 307 -15.16 -10.51 -10.30
N VAL A 308 -14.17 -11.40 -10.28
CA VAL A 308 -14.35 -12.83 -10.02
C VAL A 308 -14.33 -13.10 -8.52
N SER A 309 -13.31 -12.61 -7.83
CA SER A 309 -13.18 -12.74 -6.38
C SER A 309 -12.16 -11.72 -5.85
N THR A 310 -12.38 -11.20 -4.65
CA THR A 310 -11.43 -10.34 -3.93
C THR A 310 -10.56 -11.12 -2.94
N ALA A 311 -10.69 -12.46 -2.89
CA ALA A 311 -9.93 -13.29 -1.97
C ALA A 311 -8.41 -13.17 -2.21
N SER A 312 -7.64 -13.06 -1.13
CA SER A 312 -6.17 -12.87 -1.16
C SER A 312 -5.43 -13.93 -2.01
N ILE A 313 -5.84 -15.20 -1.95
CA ILE A 313 -5.25 -16.29 -2.75
C ILE A 313 -5.49 -16.12 -4.25
N TRP A 314 -6.63 -15.56 -4.65
CA TRP A 314 -6.97 -15.37 -6.06
C TRP A 314 -6.24 -14.14 -6.62
N MET A 315 -6.33 -13.01 -5.91
CA MET A 315 -5.74 -11.75 -6.34
C MET A 315 -4.22 -11.84 -6.49
N ARG A 316 -3.53 -12.65 -5.67
CA ARG A 316 -2.06 -12.84 -5.71
C ARG A 316 -1.59 -13.93 -6.68
N LEU A 317 -2.50 -14.57 -7.40
CA LEU A 317 -2.16 -15.62 -8.35
C LEU A 317 -1.21 -15.14 -9.48
N PRO A 318 -1.37 -13.93 -10.06
CA PRO A 318 -0.45 -13.42 -11.07
C PRO A 318 1.00 -13.33 -10.58
N ALA A 319 1.23 -12.90 -9.33
CA ALA A 319 2.56 -12.85 -8.73
C ALA A 319 3.18 -14.26 -8.62
N THR A 320 2.38 -15.25 -8.20
CA THR A 320 2.86 -16.64 -8.08
C THR A 320 3.17 -17.25 -9.45
N ILE A 321 2.34 -16.98 -10.46
CA ILE A 321 2.63 -17.40 -11.84
C ILE A 321 3.93 -16.76 -12.34
N ALA A 322 4.14 -15.47 -12.06
CA ALA A 322 5.38 -14.78 -12.42
C ALA A 322 6.60 -15.39 -11.73
N ALA A 323 6.49 -15.79 -10.45
CA ALA A 323 7.53 -16.49 -9.71
C ALA A 323 7.96 -17.79 -10.41
N LEU A 324 6.97 -18.61 -10.77
CA LEU A 324 7.18 -19.89 -11.43
C LEU A 324 7.82 -19.70 -12.81
N LEU A 325 7.33 -18.73 -13.59
CA LEU A 325 7.89 -18.39 -14.89
C LEU A 325 9.33 -17.85 -14.78
N CYS A 326 9.61 -16.99 -13.80
CA CYS A 326 10.95 -16.51 -13.49
C CYS A 326 11.91 -17.67 -13.25
N TRP A 327 11.56 -18.59 -12.34
CA TRP A 327 12.39 -19.75 -12.03
C TRP A 327 12.60 -20.68 -13.24
N LEU A 328 11.54 -20.93 -14.00
CA LEU A 328 11.62 -21.74 -15.23
C LEU A 328 12.56 -21.07 -16.25
N VAL A 329 12.47 -19.76 -16.45
CA VAL A 329 13.36 -19.04 -17.38
C VAL A 329 14.81 -19.06 -16.87
N ILE A 330 15.06 -18.87 -15.57
CA ILE A 330 16.39 -18.96 -14.96
C ILE A 330 17.02 -20.33 -15.19
N SER A 331 16.29 -21.40 -14.83
CA SER A 331 16.80 -22.77 -14.87
C SER A 331 16.97 -23.30 -16.31
N ARG A 332 16.12 -22.86 -17.25
CA ARG A 332 16.04 -23.44 -18.62
C ARG A 332 16.67 -22.61 -19.72
N GLU A 333 16.69 -21.29 -19.60
CA GLU A 333 17.19 -20.40 -20.66
C GLU A 333 18.46 -19.67 -20.21
N VAL A 334 18.47 -19.12 -18.99
CA VAL A 334 19.58 -18.28 -18.49
C VAL A 334 20.82 -19.13 -18.16
N ILE A 335 20.70 -20.09 -17.24
CA ILE A 335 21.82 -20.91 -16.77
C ILE A 335 22.54 -21.62 -17.94
N PRO A 336 21.84 -22.26 -18.90
CA PRO A 336 22.50 -22.88 -20.06
C PRO A 336 23.22 -21.87 -20.95
N ARG A 337 22.70 -20.64 -21.08
CA ARG A 337 23.30 -19.58 -21.89
C ARG A 337 24.58 -19.02 -21.27
N LEU A 338 24.69 -19.00 -19.94
CA LEU A 338 25.87 -18.55 -19.21
C LEU A 338 27.07 -19.50 -19.36
N GLY A 339 26.86 -20.76 -19.74
CA GLY A 339 27.92 -21.68 -20.17
C GLY A 339 27.86 -23.05 -19.52
N ARG A 340 28.67 -23.99 -20.05
CA ARG A 340 28.63 -25.41 -19.67
C ARG A 340 29.05 -25.66 -18.21
N ALA A 341 29.95 -24.84 -17.64
CA ALA A 341 30.36 -24.98 -16.25
C ALA A 341 29.25 -24.61 -15.27
N VAL A 342 28.44 -23.58 -15.57
CA VAL A 342 27.28 -23.19 -14.75
C VAL A 342 26.23 -24.30 -14.80
N LEU A 343 25.94 -24.81 -16.00
CA LEU A 343 24.96 -25.86 -16.22
C LEU A 343 25.26 -27.17 -15.47
N THR A 344 26.53 -27.59 -15.42
CA THR A 344 26.92 -28.88 -14.85
C THR A 344 27.18 -28.82 -13.35
N ASN A 345 27.29 -27.62 -12.79
CA ASN A 345 27.56 -27.42 -11.37
C ASN A 345 26.26 -27.39 -10.56
N ARG A 346 25.98 -28.46 -9.82
CA ARG A 346 24.81 -28.55 -8.93
C ARG A 346 24.77 -27.42 -7.89
N VAL A 347 25.93 -26.99 -7.38
CA VAL A 347 26.01 -25.90 -6.39
C VAL A 347 25.56 -24.58 -7.02
N ALA A 348 25.88 -24.33 -8.29
CA ALA A 348 25.43 -23.12 -8.99
C ALA A 348 23.91 -23.09 -9.13
N LEU A 349 23.28 -24.21 -9.48
CA LEU A 349 21.82 -24.31 -9.58
C LEU A 349 21.13 -24.14 -8.22
N TRP A 350 21.63 -24.78 -7.16
CA TRP A 350 21.12 -24.60 -5.79
C TRP A 350 21.29 -23.16 -5.29
N THR A 351 22.45 -22.54 -5.52
CA THR A 351 22.69 -21.15 -5.11
C THR A 351 21.74 -20.20 -5.84
N ALA A 352 21.51 -20.42 -7.14
CA ALA A 352 20.56 -19.64 -7.91
C ALA A 352 19.14 -19.75 -7.34
N GLY A 353 18.67 -20.97 -7.06
CA GLY A 353 17.33 -21.20 -6.51
C GLY A 353 17.14 -20.64 -5.11
N LEU A 354 18.13 -20.79 -4.23
CA LEU A 354 18.03 -20.29 -2.85
C LEU A 354 18.14 -18.76 -2.76
N VAL A 355 19.01 -18.13 -3.58
CA VAL A 355 19.07 -16.66 -3.65
C VAL A 355 17.83 -16.10 -4.34
N PHE A 356 17.25 -16.81 -5.31
CA PHE A 356 15.96 -16.46 -5.88
C PHE A 356 14.87 -16.42 -4.80
N LEU A 357 14.75 -17.49 -4.00
CA LEU A 357 13.78 -17.55 -2.91
C LEU A 357 14.02 -16.46 -1.86
N ALA A 358 15.26 -16.27 -1.39
CA ALA A 358 15.61 -15.23 -0.42
C ALA A 358 15.32 -13.79 -0.91
N PHE A 359 15.17 -13.56 -2.22
CA PHE A 359 14.64 -12.31 -2.74
C PHE A 359 13.13 -12.34 -2.92
N TRP A 360 12.59 -13.42 -3.49
CA TRP A 360 11.19 -13.48 -3.88
C TRP A 360 10.25 -13.44 -2.66
N LEU A 361 10.54 -14.25 -1.62
CA LEU A 361 9.67 -14.40 -0.47
C LEU A 361 9.40 -13.07 0.28
N PRO A 362 10.41 -12.21 0.56
CA PRO A 362 10.20 -10.94 1.27
C PRO A 362 9.65 -9.78 0.42
N TYR A 363 9.69 -9.85 -0.92
CA TYR A 363 9.34 -8.73 -1.80
C TYR A 363 8.13 -9.01 -2.72
N ASP A 364 8.07 -10.19 -3.34
CA ASP A 364 7.29 -10.43 -4.57
C ASP A 364 6.09 -11.38 -4.35
N ASN A 365 5.39 -11.23 -3.21
CA ASN A 365 4.22 -12.08 -2.88
C ASN A 365 2.87 -11.35 -2.96
N GLY A 366 2.86 -10.03 -3.09
CA GLY A 366 1.66 -9.18 -3.05
C GLY A 366 1.04 -8.85 -4.42
N LEU A 367 0.27 -7.75 -4.46
CA LEU A 367 -0.39 -7.23 -5.68
C LEU A 367 0.43 -6.19 -6.42
N ARG A 368 1.57 -5.78 -5.87
CA ARG A 368 2.46 -4.79 -6.48
C ARG A 368 3.03 -5.29 -7.81
N PRO A 369 3.43 -4.41 -8.75
CA PRO A 369 3.85 -4.81 -10.09
C PRO A 369 5.25 -5.42 -10.18
N GLU A 370 6.07 -5.36 -9.12
CA GLU A 370 7.45 -5.88 -9.12
C GLU A 370 7.60 -7.33 -9.57
N PRO A 371 6.75 -8.30 -9.20
CA PRO A 371 6.82 -9.67 -9.70
C PRO A 371 6.77 -9.74 -11.24
N ILE A 372 5.91 -8.93 -11.86
CA ILE A 372 5.76 -8.86 -13.31
C ILE A 372 6.95 -8.13 -13.94
N ILE A 373 7.47 -7.08 -13.30
CA ILE A 373 8.65 -6.35 -13.75
C ILE A 373 9.92 -7.22 -13.68
N ALA A 374 10.09 -8.00 -12.60
CA ALA A 374 11.20 -8.94 -12.45
C ALA A 374 11.18 -9.99 -13.57
N LEU A 375 9.99 -10.54 -13.88
CA LEU A 375 9.79 -11.43 -15.01
C LEU A 375 10.07 -10.73 -16.34
N GLY A 376 9.55 -9.52 -16.53
CA GLY A 376 9.70 -8.71 -17.72
C GLY A 376 11.17 -8.41 -18.03
N ALA A 377 11.94 -7.94 -17.05
CA ALA A 377 13.38 -7.69 -17.17
C ALA A 377 14.16 -8.96 -17.58
N LEU A 378 13.81 -10.11 -16.99
CA LEU A 378 14.43 -11.39 -17.31
C LEU A 378 14.08 -11.88 -18.73
N LEU A 379 12.81 -11.74 -19.13
CA LEU A 379 12.32 -12.10 -20.46
C LEU A 379 12.89 -11.18 -21.54
N THR A 380 13.02 -9.87 -21.27
CA THR A 380 13.72 -8.92 -22.16
C THR A 380 15.16 -9.37 -22.36
N TRP A 381 15.89 -9.69 -21.28
CA TRP A 381 17.25 -10.21 -21.41
C TRP A 381 17.33 -11.49 -22.24
N CYS A 382 16.47 -12.48 -21.96
CA CYS A 382 16.42 -13.73 -22.72
C CYS A 382 16.13 -13.49 -24.21
N SER A 383 15.23 -12.57 -24.50
CA SER A 383 14.83 -12.20 -25.86
C SER A 383 15.97 -11.53 -26.63
N ILE A 384 16.71 -10.62 -25.98
CA ILE A 384 17.91 -9.99 -26.54
C ILE A 384 19.04 -11.01 -26.73
N GLU A 385 19.30 -11.88 -25.76
CA GLU A 385 20.31 -12.94 -25.91
C GLU A 385 19.96 -13.91 -27.03
N ARG A 386 18.68 -14.25 -27.20
CA ARG A 386 18.20 -15.09 -28.29
C ARG A 386 18.37 -14.38 -29.64
N ALA A 387 18.08 -13.08 -29.73
CA ALA A 387 18.35 -12.28 -30.92
C ALA A 387 19.83 -12.31 -31.29
N ILE A 388 20.72 -12.09 -30.32
CA ILE A 388 22.18 -12.10 -30.49
C ILE A 388 22.68 -13.49 -30.92
N ALA A 389 22.20 -14.55 -30.27
CA ALA A 389 22.65 -15.91 -30.54
C ALA A 389 22.17 -16.42 -31.91
N THR A 390 20.98 -16.01 -32.37
CA THR A 390 20.40 -16.49 -33.62
C THR A 390 20.60 -15.54 -34.81
N GLY A 391 21.01 -14.29 -34.57
CA GLY A 391 21.12 -13.26 -35.60
C GLY A 391 19.76 -12.84 -36.18
N ARG A 392 18.70 -12.89 -35.36
CA ARG A 392 17.30 -12.60 -35.72
C ARG A 392 16.81 -11.39 -34.97
N LEU A 393 15.89 -10.64 -35.57
CA LEU A 393 15.38 -9.38 -35.05
C LEU A 393 14.01 -9.51 -34.39
N LEU A 394 13.20 -10.51 -34.73
CA LEU A 394 11.94 -10.75 -34.05
C LEU A 394 12.09 -10.91 -32.52
N PRO A 395 13.06 -11.68 -31.98
CA PRO A 395 13.23 -11.74 -30.53
C PRO A 395 13.65 -10.39 -29.95
N ALA A 396 14.38 -9.56 -30.71
CA ALA A 396 14.70 -8.20 -30.26
C ALA A 396 13.45 -7.33 -30.17
N ALA A 397 12.57 -7.39 -31.18
CA ALA A 397 11.29 -6.66 -31.18
C ALA A 397 10.40 -7.10 -30.00
N ILE A 398 10.23 -8.41 -29.79
CA ILE A 398 9.50 -8.93 -28.62
C ILE A 398 10.13 -8.48 -27.31
N GLY A 399 11.48 -8.48 -27.21
CA GLY A 399 12.18 -7.97 -26.04
C GLY A 399 11.91 -6.48 -25.77
N THR A 400 11.85 -5.66 -26.82
CA THR A 400 11.47 -4.24 -26.73
C THR A 400 10.01 -4.07 -26.29
N LEU A 401 9.07 -4.88 -26.82
CA LEU A 401 7.68 -4.88 -26.40
C LEU A 401 7.56 -5.18 -24.90
N ILE A 402 8.21 -6.25 -24.43
CA ILE A 402 8.19 -6.65 -23.02
C ILE A 402 8.80 -5.56 -22.14
N ALA A 403 9.90 -4.92 -22.58
CA ALA A 403 10.52 -3.83 -21.83
C ALA A 403 9.59 -2.61 -21.72
N ALA A 404 8.88 -2.27 -22.80
CA ALA A 404 7.92 -1.17 -22.82
C ALA A 404 6.73 -1.43 -21.87
N PHE A 405 6.14 -2.62 -21.90
CA PHE A 405 5.08 -3.01 -20.98
C PHE A 405 5.55 -3.17 -19.53
N SER A 406 6.80 -3.57 -19.30
CA SER A 406 7.39 -3.59 -17.95
C SER A 406 7.52 -2.17 -17.38
N LEU A 407 7.93 -1.20 -18.21
CA LEU A 407 8.00 0.21 -17.82
C LEU A 407 6.61 0.81 -17.58
N ALA A 408 5.60 0.41 -18.35
CA ALA A 408 4.22 0.86 -18.13
C ALA A 408 3.60 0.25 -16.87
N ALA A 409 4.00 -0.97 -16.47
CA ALA A 409 3.53 -1.57 -15.21
C ALA A 409 3.95 -0.76 -13.97
N GLY A 410 5.11 -0.10 -14.01
CA GLY A 410 5.53 0.83 -12.95
C GLY A 410 6.88 1.51 -13.26
N PRO A 411 7.20 2.65 -12.61
CA PRO A 411 8.43 3.40 -12.89
C PRO A 411 9.72 2.60 -12.72
N THR A 412 9.71 1.61 -11.81
CA THR A 412 10.84 0.68 -11.60
C THR A 412 11.12 -0.21 -12.80
N GLY A 413 10.15 -0.39 -13.70
CA GLY A 413 10.30 -1.12 -14.97
C GLY A 413 11.35 -0.55 -15.92
N LEU A 414 11.84 0.67 -15.66
CA LEU A 414 12.98 1.26 -16.35
C LEU A 414 14.22 0.34 -16.34
N ILE A 415 14.35 -0.55 -15.35
CA ILE A 415 15.44 -1.53 -15.31
C ILE A 415 15.48 -2.45 -16.55
N ALA A 416 14.34 -2.71 -17.21
CA ALA A 416 14.29 -3.54 -18.42
C ALA A 416 15.05 -2.88 -19.59
N VAL A 417 15.16 -1.56 -19.60
CA VAL A 417 15.95 -0.80 -20.58
C VAL A 417 17.44 -1.10 -20.46
N ALA A 418 17.94 -1.43 -19.26
CA ALA A 418 19.34 -1.83 -19.08
C ALA A 418 19.72 -3.05 -19.94
N ALA A 419 18.77 -4.00 -20.14
CA ALA A 419 18.97 -5.15 -21.01
C ALA A 419 19.10 -4.78 -22.49
N LEU A 420 18.33 -3.78 -22.95
CA LEU A 420 18.43 -3.23 -24.30
C LEU A 420 19.78 -2.52 -24.51
N LEU A 421 20.18 -1.67 -23.55
CA LEU A 421 21.45 -0.94 -23.59
C LEU A 421 22.66 -1.89 -23.58
N ALA A 422 22.67 -2.90 -22.72
CA ALA A 422 23.74 -3.90 -22.67
C ALA A 422 23.83 -4.74 -23.96
N GLY A 423 22.72 -4.90 -24.67
CA GLY A 423 22.62 -5.58 -25.96
C GLY A 423 22.83 -4.68 -27.18
N LEU A 424 22.96 -3.38 -27.02
CA LEU A 424 22.84 -2.41 -28.13
C LEU A 424 23.85 -2.66 -29.25
N ARG A 425 25.15 -2.77 -28.93
CA ARG A 425 26.20 -2.99 -29.94
C ARG A 425 25.96 -4.23 -30.81
N PRO A 426 25.76 -5.45 -30.26
CA PRO A 426 25.48 -6.61 -31.09
C PRO A 426 24.15 -6.53 -31.84
N LEU A 427 23.12 -5.88 -31.29
CA LEU A 427 21.85 -5.67 -32.00
C LEU A 427 22.03 -4.76 -33.22
N VAL A 428 22.74 -3.63 -33.08
CA VAL A 428 23.05 -2.72 -34.20
C VAL A 428 23.81 -3.46 -35.30
N MET A 429 24.76 -4.32 -34.96
CA MET A 429 25.47 -5.14 -35.96
C MET A 429 24.52 -6.08 -36.72
N ILE A 430 23.53 -6.67 -36.03
CA ILE A 430 22.51 -7.52 -36.67
C ILE A 430 21.62 -6.68 -37.58
N VAL A 431 21.17 -5.51 -37.12
CA VAL A 431 20.36 -4.57 -37.90
C VAL A 431 21.10 -4.16 -39.17
N VAL A 432 22.36 -3.70 -39.08
CA VAL A 432 23.16 -3.30 -40.24
C VAL A 432 23.32 -4.46 -41.22
N LYS A 433 23.59 -5.67 -40.73
CA LYS A 433 23.73 -6.86 -41.58
C LYS A 433 22.43 -7.19 -42.32
N ARG A 434 21.28 -7.15 -41.63
CA ARG A 434 19.97 -7.47 -42.19
C ARG A 434 19.44 -6.37 -43.10
N ALA A 435 19.69 -5.11 -42.77
CA ALA A 435 19.31 -3.95 -43.57
C ALA A 435 19.92 -4.00 -44.98
N ARG A 436 21.15 -4.52 -45.13
CA ARG A 436 21.76 -4.75 -46.45
C ARG A 436 21.03 -5.79 -47.31
N GLN A 437 20.24 -6.68 -46.71
CA GLN A 437 19.52 -7.76 -47.41
C GLN A 437 18.06 -7.38 -47.71
N VAL A 438 17.37 -6.79 -46.74
CA VAL A 438 15.92 -6.53 -46.80
C VAL A 438 15.55 -5.04 -46.80
N GLY A 439 16.52 -4.14 -46.69
CA GLY A 439 16.30 -2.70 -46.53
C GLY A 439 16.18 -2.28 -45.06
N LEU A 440 16.58 -1.04 -44.76
CA LEU A 440 16.61 -0.52 -43.39
C LEU A 440 15.20 -0.36 -42.79
N LEU A 441 14.26 0.21 -43.55
CA LEU A 441 12.89 0.45 -43.08
C LEU A 441 12.15 -0.84 -42.73
N ALA A 442 12.36 -1.92 -43.48
CA ALA A 442 11.73 -3.21 -43.21
C ALA A 442 12.17 -3.86 -41.90
N VAL A 443 13.32 -3.42 -41.36
CA VAL A 443 13.84 -3.84 -40.06
C VAL A 443 13.44 -2.88 -38.96
N LEU A 444 13.60 -1.57 -39.18
CA LEU A 444 13.36 -0.57 -38.16
C LEU A 444 11.87 -0.34 -37.88
N ALA A 445 11.00 -0.34 -38.90
CA ALA A 445 9.58 -0.04 -38.70
C ALA A 445 8.90 -1.00 -37.71
N PRO A 446 9.05 -2.34 -37.81
CA PRO A 446 8.48 -3.24 -36.80
C PRO A 446 9.11 -3.08 -35.41
N LEU A 447 10.41 -2.77 -35.32
CA LEU A 447 11.09 -2.55 -34.03
C LEU A 447 10.55 -1.31 -33.31
N VAL A 448 10.37 -0.21 -34.05
CA VAL A 448 9.82 1.05 -33.52
C VAL A 448 8.35 0.87 -33.15
N ALA A 449 7.56 0.26 -34.03
CA ALA A 449 6.15 -0.03 -33.77
C ALA A 449 5.97 -0.88 -32.50
N SER A 450 6.85 -1.87 -32.31
CA SER A 450 6.83 -2.73 -31.12
C SER A 450 7.16 -1.99 -29.82
N GLY A 451 8.01 -0.96 -29.84
CA GLY A 451 8.30 -0.15 -28.65
C GLY A 451 7.19 0.85 -28.33
N LEU A 452 6.53 1.39 -29.37
CA LEU A 452 5.45 2.36 -29.23
C LEU A 452 4.08 1.74 -28.95
N ALA A 453 3.91 0.44 -29.19
CA ALA A 453 2.64 -0.27 -28.99
C ALA A 453 2.06 -0.10 -27.56
N VAL A 454 2.91 0.13 -26.56
CA VAL A 454 2.47 0.37 -25.18
C VAL A 454 1.64 1.64 -25.03
N LEU A 455 1.84 2.66 -25.88
CA LEU A 455 1.06 3.90 -25.86
C LEU A 455 -0.43 3.64 -26.10
N ILE A 456 -0.77 2.61 -26.88
CA ILE A 456 -2.16 2.21 -27.12
C ILE A 456 -2.83 1.76 -25.81
N ALA A 457 -2.09 1.05 -24.95
CA ALA A 457 -2.61 0.61 -23.65
C ALA A 457 -2.65 1.76 -22.63
N ILE A 458 -1.60 2.57 -22.56
CA ILE A 458 -1.50 3.70 -21.62
C ILE A 458 -2.62 4.73 -21.85
N PHE A 459 -2.86 5.08 -23.12
CA PHE A 459 -3.83 6.10 -23.51
C PHE A 459 -5.12 5.47 -24.05
N ALA A 460 -5.45 4.26 -23.60
CA ALA A 460 -6.64 3.55 -24.06
C ALA A 460 -7.91 4.37 -23.79
N ASP A 461 -7.97 4.91 -22.57
CA ASP A 461 -9.02 5.80 -22.12
C ASP A 461 -8.51 7.25 -22.03
N GLN A 462 -7.53 7.48 -21.17
CA GLN A 462 -6.98 8.81 -20.87
C GLN A 462 -6.33 9.50 -22.10
N THR A 463 -6.28 10.82 -22.06
CA THR A 463 -5.72 11.71 -23.11
C THR A 463 -4.32 12.22 -22.73
N LEU A 464 -3.64 12.92 -23.65
CA LEU A 464 -2.37 13.56 -23.31
C LEU A 464 -2.55 14.64 -22.23
N SER A 465 -3.56 15.48 -22.35
CA SER A 465 -3.79 16.58 -21.40
C SER A 465 -4.08 16.09 -19.99
N THR A 466 -4.93 15.07 -19.85
CA THR A 466 -5.27 14.46 -18.54
C THR A 466 -4.05 13.82 -17.88
N VAL A 467 -3.21 13.10 -18.63
CA VAL A 467 -1.97 12.49 -18.11
C VAL A 467 -0.93 13.54 -17.71
N LEU A 468 -0.80 14.64 -18.48
CA LEU A 468 0.09 15.74 -18.12
C LEU A 468 -0.37 16.41 -16.81
N GLU A 469 -1.67 16.63 -16.66
CA GLU A 469 -2.22 17.20 -15.43
C GLU A 469 -2.05 16.26 -14.23
N ALA A 470 -2.34 14.96 -14.39
CA ALA A 470 -2.10 13.96 -13.35
C ALA A 470 -0.61 13.91 -12.92
N THR A 471 0.30 14.09 -13.87
CA THR A 471 1.74 14.16 -13.60
C THR A 471 2.12 15.45 -12.86
N ARG A 472 1.50 16.59 -13.22
CA ARG A 472 1.69 17.87 -12.53
C ARG A 472 1.25 17.78 -11.06
N VAL A 473 0.04 17.28 -10.81
CA VAL A 473 -0.52 17.12 -9.46
C VAL A 473 0.39 16.23 -8.60
N ARG A 474 0.80 15.06 -9.09
CA ARG A 474 1.74 14.18 -8.36
C ARG A 474 3.08 14.85 -8.05
N SER A 475 3.58 15.65 -8.99
CA SER A 475 4.86 16.35 -8.81
C SER A 475 4.77 17.50 -7.82
N ALA A 476 3.62 18.17 -7.74
CA ALA A 476 3.37 19.27 -6.80
C ALA A 476 3.14 18.78 -5.38
N ILE A 477 2.37 17.69 -5.20
CA ILE A 477 1.97 17.17 -3.89
C ILE A 477 2.98 16.16 -3.31
N GLY A 478 3.67 15.41 -4.18
CA GLY A 478 4.64 14.40 -3.76
C GLY A 478 4.03 13.16 -3.07
N PRO A 479 4.87 12.24 -2.59
CA PRO A 479 6.32 12.33 -2.50
C PRO A 479 7.03 12.18 -3.86
N ASN A 480 7.95 13.11 -4.16
CA ASN A 480 8.77 13.11 -5.38
C ASN A 480 10.24 13.39 -5.01
N VAL A 481 11.00 12.33 -4.77
CA VAL A 481 12.36 12.39 -4.25
C VAL A 481 13.36 12.58 -5.41
N PRO A 482 14.23 13.61 -5.35
CA PRO A 482 15.22 13.86 -6.40
C PRO A 482 16.18 12.69 -6.64
N TRP A 483 16.72 12.61 -7.87
CA TRP A 483 17.57 11.48 -8.29
C TRP A 483 18.86 11.33 -7.46
N PHE A 484 19.39 12.43 -6.92
CA PHE A 484 20.60 12.43 -6.09
C PHE A 484 20.35 11.97 -4.64
N GLU A 485 19.09 11.85 -4.22
CA GLU A 485 18.68 11.32 -2.91
C GLU A 485 18.44 9.80 -2.91
N GLU A 486 19.01 9.05 -3.86
CA GLU A 486 18.93 7.58 -3.87
C GLU A 486 19.41 6.93 -2.55
N ARG A 487 20.25 7.63 -1.77
CA ARG A 487 20.66 7.22 -0.41
C ARG A 487 19.48 6.84 0.49
N VAL A 488 18.36 7.56 0.40
CA VAL A 488 17.18 7.35 1.25
C VAL A 488 16.67 5.90 1.17
N ARG A 489 16.72 5.28 -0.02
CA ARG A 489 16.34 3.87 -0.21
C ARG A 489 17.20 2.92 0.62
N TRP A 490 18.48 3.23 0.74
CA TRP A 490 19.45 2.41 1.47
C TRP A 490 19.40 2.66 2.97
N ASP A 491 19.15 3.91 3.38
CA ASP A 491 18.93 4.25 4.78
C ASP A 491 17.69 3.52 5.32
N ALA A 492 16.57 3.56 4.58
CA ALA A 492 15.36 2.81 4.91
C ALA A 492 15.58 1.30 5.03
N LEU A 493 16.43 0.71 4.16
CA LEU A 493 16.80 -0.70 4.25
C LEU A 493 17.60 -1.03 5.54
N MET A 494 18.33 -0.05 6.08
CA MET A 494 19.19 -0.19 7.26
C MET A 494 18.49 0.19 8.58
N THR A 495 17.25 0.69 8.53
CA THR A 495 16.42 0.94 9.71
C THR A 495 15.82 -0.36 10.27
N ILE A 496 15.57 -0.41 11.58
CA ILE A 496 14.89 -1.53 12.24
C ILE A 496 13.38 -1.34 12.06
N SER A 497 12.84 -1.92 10.99
CA SER A 497 11.42 -1.87 10.64
C SER A 497 11.07 -3.04 9.72
N PRO A 498 9.77 -3.33 9.46
CA PRO A 498 9.38 -4.30 8.43
C PRO A 498 9.98 -4.02 7.05
N ASP A 499 10.19 -2.74 6.71
CA ASP A 499 10.80 -2.34 5.43
C ASP A 499 12.32 -2.54 5.36
N GLY A 500 12.98 -2.51 6.50
CA GLY A 500 14.40 -2.83 6.69
C GLY A 500 14.64 -4.16 7.38
N SER A 501 13.71 -5.11 7.28
CA SER A 501 13.76 -6.39 8.00
C SER A 501 14.96 -7.26 7.57
N LEU A 502 15.33 -8.22 8.42
CA LEU A 502 16.47 -9.09 8.13
C LEU A 502 16.31 -9.86 6.81
N ALA A 503 15.08 -10.26 6.46
CA ALA A 503 14.77 -11.00 5.24
C ALA A 503 15.03 -10.14 4.00
N ARG A 504 14.56 -8.88 4.03
CA ARG A 504 14.80 -7.89 2.96
C ARG A 504 16.28 -7.56 2.78
N ARG A 505 17.01 -7.37 3.88
CA ARG A 505 18.46 -7.08 3.84
C ARG A 505 19.29 -8.20 3.21
N PHE A 506 19.00 -9.46 3.59
CA PHE A 506 19.83 -10.59 3.20
C PHE A 506 19.90 -10.77 1.67
N GLY A 507 18.75 -10.69 0.98
CA GLY A 507 18.70 -10.77 -0.48
C GLY A 507 19.63 -9.74 -1.13
N MET A 508 19.45 -8.47 -0.78
CA MET A 508 20.24 -7.37 -1.34
C MET A 508 21.75 -7.53 -1.07
N PHE A 509 22.14 -7.88 0.14
CA PHE A 509 23.55 -8.12 0.47
C PHE A 509 24.14 -9.32 -0.29
N ALA A 510 23.37 -10.39 -0.47
CA ALA A 510 23.78 -11.54 -1.27
C ALA A 510 24.02 -11.15 -2.75
N MET A 511 23.14 -10.33 -3.33
CA MET A 511 23.33 -9.81 -4.69
C MET A 511 24.60 -8.95 -4.78
N LEU A 512 24.77 -7.97 -3.89
CA LEU A 512 25.94 -7.09 -3.88
C LEU A 512 27.26 -7.88 -3.73
N LEU A 513 27.28 -8.87 -2.85
CA LEU A 513 28.42 -9.79 -2.71
C LEU A 513 28.70 -10.53 -4.03
N CYS A 514 27.66 -11.03 -4.71
CA CYS A 514 27.79 -11.70 -5.99
C CYS A 514 28.35 -10.78 -7.08
N ILE A 515 27.96 -9.49 -7.09
CA ILE A 515 28.50 -8.47 -8.01
C ILE A 515 30.00 -8.30 -7.77
N VAL A 516 30.37 -8.00 -6.53
CA VAL A 516 31.77 -7.74 -6.13
C VAL A 516 32.66 -8.92 -6.49
N VAL A 517 32.22 -10.15 -6.19
CA VAL A 517 32.99 -11.36 -6.48
C VAL A 517 33.12 -11.61 -7.98
N CYS A 518 32.04 -11.44 -8.75
CA CYS A 518 32.09 -11.58 -10.21
C CYS A 518 33.07 -10.58 -10.83
N ILE A 519 33.01 -9.31 -10.43
CA ILE A 519 33.92 -8.24 -10.89
C ILE A 519 35.36 -8.58 -10.53
N ALA A 520 35.64 -8.90 -9.26
CA ALA A 520 36.99 -9.21 -8.79
C ALA A 520 37.63 -10.38 -9.54
N VAL A 521 36.86 -11.45 -9.79
CA VAL A 521 37.33 -12.61 -10.57
C VAL A 521 37.53 -12.25 -12.03
N MET A 522 36.63 -11.48 -12.62
CA MET A 522 36.77 -11.02 -14.01
C MET A 522 38.00 -10.15 -14.19
N LEU A 523 38.23 -9.14 -13.35
CA LEU A 523 39.41 -8.27 -13.40
C LEU A 523 40.69 -9.09 -13.28
N ARG A 524 40.74 -10.04 -12.34
CA ARG A 524 41.91 -10.90 -12.13
C ARG A 524 42.19 -11.88 -13.28
N LYS A 525 41.18 -12.21 -14.10
CA LYS A 525 41.27 -13.25 -15.14
C LYS A 525 41.09 -12.68 -16.55
N ASN A 526 41.55 -11.45 -16.80
CA ASN A 526 41.49 -10.77 -18.11
C ASN A 526 40.06 -10.63 -18.64
N GLY A 527 39.14 -10.23 -17.77
CA GLY A 527 37.74 -9.96 -18.09
C GLY A 527 36.88 -11.20 -18.36
N ARG A 528 37.27 -12.40 -17.87
CA ARG A 528 36.50 -13.63 -18.04
C ARG A 528 36.40 -14.45 -16.75
N ILE A 529 35.27 -15.12 -16.55
CA ILE A 529 35.11 -16.14 -15.51
C ILE A 529 35.40 -17.51 -16.16
N PRO A 530 36.37 -18.28 -15.67
CA PRO A 530 36.70 -19.57 -16.28
C PRO A 530 35.50 -20.53 -16.34
N GLY A 531 35.24 -21.10 -17.52
CA GLY A 531 34.14 -22.05 -17.73
C GLY A 531 32.78 -21.43 -18.12
N THR A 532 32.70 -20.09 -18.17
CA THR A 532 31.49 -19.36 -18.57
C THR A 532 31.66 -18.68 -19.93
N ALA A 533 30.53 -18.38 -20.58
CA ALA A 533 30.51 -17.63 -21.83
C ALA A 533 30.73 -16.13 -21.55
N THR A 534 31.79 -15.56 -22.13
CA THR A 534 32.22 -14.18 -21.82
C THR A 534 31.20 -13.11 -22.17
N GLY A 535 30.54 -13.23 -23.33
CA GLY A 535 29.54 -12.26 -23.79
C GLY A 535 28.32 -12.16 -22.84
N PRO A 536 27.55 -13.25 -22.66
CA PRO A 536 26.39 -13.24 -21.77
C PRO A 536 26.74 -12.88 -20.33
N SER A 537 27.87 -13.39 -19.80
CA SER A 537 28.31 -13.09 -18.43
C SER A 537 28.61 -11.60 -18.22
N ARG A 538 29.22 -10.93 -19.21
CA ARG A 538 29.48 -9.48 -19.15
C ARG A 538 28.19 -8.67 -19.24
N ARG A 539 27.25 -9.07 -20.09
CA ARG A 539 25.99 -8.37 -20.27
C ARG A 539 25.11 -8.47 -19.04
N ILE A 540 24.93 -9.66 -18.45
CA ILE A 540 24.09 -9.78 -17.24
C ILE A 540 24.65 -8.95 -16.07
N LEU A 541 25.97 -8.93 -15.90
CA LEU A 541 26.62 -8.08 -14.91
C LEU A 541 26.43 -6.59 -15.21
N GLY A 542 26.58 -6.19 -16.47
CA GLY A 542 26.34 -4.82 -16.91
C GLY A 542 24.88 -4.38 -16.77
N ILE A 543 23.92 -5.30 -16.93
CA ILE A 543 22.49 -5.03 -16.74
C ILE A 543 22.17 -4.75 -15.29
N ILE A 544 22.73 -5.52 -14.36
CA ILE A 544 22.49 -5.30 -12.93
C ILE A 544 23.09 -3.96 -12.48
N LEU A 545 24.30 -3.64 -12.92
CA LEU A 545 24.91 -2.33 -12.65
C LEU A 545 24.11 -1.17 -13.29
N GLY A 546 23.68 -1.35 -14.54
CA GLY A 546 22.83 -0.37 -15.22
C GLY A 546 21.46 -0.22 -14.56
N ALA A 547 20.87 -1.31 -14.07
CA ALA A 547 19.60 -1.29 -13.37
C ALA A 547 19.71 -0.60 -12.01
N LEU A 548 20.80 -0.78 -11.25
CA LEU A 548 21.07 -0.01 -10.03
C LEU A 548 21.19 1.50 -10.33
N ALA A 549 21.86 1.87 -11.43
CA ALA A 549 21.97 3.27 -11.83
C ALA A 549 20.63 3.85 -12.33
N LEU A 550 19.84 3.09 -13.09
CA LEU A 550 18.55 3.54 -13.61
C LEU A 550 17.51 3.71 -12.50
N MET A 551 17.59 2.93 -11.41
CA MET A 551 16.71 3.11 -10.25
C MET A 551 16.86 4.49 -9.59
N MET A 552 17.98 5.18 -9.76
CA MET A 552 18.15 6.57 -9.29
C MET A 552 17.13 7.53 -9.89
N PHE A 553 16.54 7.23 -11.05
CA PHE A 553 15.56 8.10 -11.71
C PHE A 553 14.10 7.78 -11.37
N THR A 554 13.85 6.83 -10.46
CA THR A 554 12.49 6.58 -9.95
C THR A 554 12.07 7.71 -9.00
N PRO A 555 10.83 8.25 -9.10
CA PRO A 555 10.40 9.37 -8.25
C PRO A 555 10.27 8.98 -6.77
N THR A 556 9.98 7.72 -6.47
CA THR A 556 9.86 7.19 -5.10
C THR A 556 11.00 6.23 -4.75
N LYS A 557 11.49 6.29 -3.51
CA LYS A 557 12.73 5.61 -3.06
C LYS A 557 12.49 4.50 -2.05
N TRP A 558 11.41 3.75 -2.21
CA TRP A 558 11.04 2.68 -1.29
C TRP A 558 11.91 1.43 -1.41
N THR A 559 12.01 0.66 -0.32
CA THR A 559 12.77 -0.59 -0.26
C THR A 559 12.08 -1.74 -0.98
N HIS A 560 10.74 -1.76 -1.03
CA HIS A 560 9.98 -2.80 -1.75
C HIS A 560 10.33 -2.89 -3.24
N HIS A 561 10.84 -1.80 -3.83
CA HIS A 561 11.26 -1.76 -5.22
C HIS A 561 12.44 -2.70 -5.50
N PHE A 562 13.17 -3.16 -4.48
CA PHE A 562 14.25 -4.13 -4.65
C PHE A 562 13.77 -5.50 -5.17
N GLY A 563 12.47 -5.82 -5.09
CA GLY A 563 11.87 -7.04 -5.66
C GLY A 563 12.16 -7.23 -7.15
N VAL A 564 12.24 -6.15 -7.93
CA VAL A 564 12.55 -6.20 -9.38
C VAL A 564 13.88 -6.92 -9.70
N TYR A 565 14.79 -7.02 -8.73
CA TYR A 565 16.07 -7.69 -8.90
C TYR A 565 16.02 -9.21 -8.73
N ALA A 566 14.95 -9.80 -8.19
CA ALA A 566 14.90 -11.22 -7.81
C ALA A 566 15.37 -12.17 -8.93
N GLY A 567 14.86 -11.97 -10.16
CA GLY A 567 15.23 -12.77 -11.32
C GLY A 567 16.70 -12.59 -11.77
N LEU A 568 17.21 -11.36 -11.69
CA LEU A 568 18.58 -11.02 -12.09
C LEU A 568 19.60 -11.47 -11.04
N ALA A 569 19.27 -11.30 -9.76
CA ALA A 569 20.09 -11.70 -8.61
C ALA A 569 20.33 -13.20 -8.58
N ALA A 570 19.30 -14.01 -8.83
CA ALA A 570 19.40 -15.47 -8.95
C ALA A 570 20.36 -15.90 -10.06
N SER A 571 20.25 -15.24 -11.22
CA SER A 571 21.10 -15.51 -12.39
C SER A 571 22.56 -15.12 -12.13
N LEU A 572 22.78 -14.00 -11.43
CA LEU A 572 24.10 -13.58 -10.98
C LEU A 572 24.69 -14.52 -9.91
N ALA A 573 23.87 -15.02 -8.98
CA ALA A 573 24.30 -15.95 -7.95
C ALA A 573 24.80 -17.27 -8.55
N ALA A 574 24.16 -17.76 -9.63
CA ALA A 574 24.66 -18.90 -10.40
C ALA A 574 26.08 -18.64 -10.96
N LEU A 575 26.29 -17.44 -11.51
CA LEU A 575 27.58 -17.02 -12.07
C LEU A 575 28.65 -16.87 -10.96
N ALA A 576 28.27 -16.25 -9.84
CA ALA A 576 29.12 -16.06 -8.68
C ALA A 576 29.55 -17.39 -8.07
N ALA A 577 28.65 -18.39 -7.98
CA ALA A 577 29.00 -19.73 -7.49
C ALA A 577 30.12 -20.37 -8.33
N VAL A 578 30.10 -20.22 -9.65
CA VAL A 578 31.19 -20.68 -10.53
C VAL A 578 32.45 -19.85 -10.37
N ALA A 579 32.33 -18.52 -10.25
CA ALA A 579 33.45 -17.62 -10.04
C ALA A 579 34.18 -17.91 -8.71
N VAL A 580 33.43 -18.08 -7.62
CA VAL A 580 33.94 -18.50 -6.31
C VAL A 580 34.62 -19.85 -6.43
N THR A 581 33.99 -20.84 -7.08
CA THR A 581 34.60 -22.16 -7.29
C THR A 581 35.95 -22.03 -7.99
N ALA A 582 36.02 -21.26 -9.09
CA ALA A 582 37.26 -21.03 -9.82
C ALA A 582 38.34 -20.32 -8.97
N ALA A 583 37.95 -19.40 -8.08
CA ALA A 583 38.85 -18.62 -7.24
C ALA A 583 39.31 -19.35 -5.94
N THR A 584 38.52 -20.31 -5.46
CA THR A 584 38.70 -20.96 -4.15
C THR A 584 39.20 -22.40 -4.23
N VAL A 585 38.97 -23.12 -5.34
CA VAL A 585 39.37 -24.54 -5.49
C VAL A 585 40.86 -24.77 -5.22
N ARG A 586 41.72 -23.80 -5.54
CA ARG A 586 43.18 -23.88 -5.35
C ARG A 586 43.70 -23.06 -4.15
N SER A 587 42.87 -22.25 -3.52
CA SER A 587 43.28 -21.33 -2.44
C SER A 587 42.36 -21.48 -1.23
N PRO A 588 42.79 -22.23 -0.19
CA PRO A 588 42.00 -22.36 1.04
C PRO A 588 41.75 -20.99 1.68
N ARG A 589 42.72 -20.07 1.59
CA ARG A 589 42.62 -18.71 2.12
C ARG A 589 41.44 -17.96 1.53
N ASN A 590 41.30 -17.97 0.21
CA ASN A 590 40.21 -17.26 -0.46
C ASN A 590 38.85 -17.89 -0.13
N ARG A 591 38.80 -19.21 0.09
CA ARG A 591 37.57 -19.88 0.53
C ARG A 591 37.14 -19.40 1.92
N THR A 592 38.09 -19.31 2.84
CA THR A 592 37.84 -18.82 4.20
C THR A 592 37.45 -17.32 4.18
N LEU A 593 38.11 -16.49 3.38
CA LEU A 593 37.74 -15.09 3.21
C LEU A 593 36.32 -14.91 2.65
N PHE A 594 35.93 -15.70 1.64
CA PHE A 594 34.56 -15.66 1.12
C PHE A 594 33.55 -16.09 2.18
N THR A 595 33.88 -17.10 2.99
CA THR A 595 33.03 -17.54 4.11
C THR A 595 32.87 -16.43 5.15
N ALA A 596 33.97 -15.73 5.51
CA ALA A 596 33.92 -14.59 6.40
C ALA A 596 33.05 -13.45 5.85
N ALA A 597 33.14 -13.15 4.55
CA ALA A 597 32.31 -12.14 3.92
C ALA A 597 30.80 -12.49 3.96
N VAL A 598 30.44 -13.76 3.71
CA VAL A 598 29.05 -14.22 3.84
C VAL A 598 28.58 -14.08 5.29
N LEU A 599 29.36 -14.57 6.27
CA LEU A 599 29.02 -14.48 7.69
C LEU A 599 28.86 -13.02 8.15
N PHE A 600 29.74 -12.12 7.70
CA PHE A 600 29.66 -10.71 8.03
C PHE A 600 28.36 -10.07 7.53
N LEU A 601 28.03 -10.28 6.25
CA LEU A 601 26.80 -9.72 5.67
C LEU A 601 25.55 -10.32 6.31
N THR A 602 25.56 -11.60 6.66
CA THR A 602 24.48 -12.20 7.43
C THR A 602 24.41 -11.62 8.84
N ALA A 603 25.53 -11.35 9.51
CA ALA A 603 25.53 -10.69 10.81
C ALA A 603 24.87 -9.31 10.73
N VAL A 604 25.16 -8.53 9.68
CA VAL A 604 24.55 -7.21 9.42
C VAL A 604 23.07 -7.32 9.08
N ALA A 605 22.63 -8.36 8.35
CA ALA A 605 21.20 -8.59 8.12
C ALA A 605 20.45 -8.88 9.44
N PHE A 606 21.03 -9.71 10.31
CA PHE A 606 20.45 -10.12 11.60
C PHE A 606 20.56 -9.06 12.71
N THR A 607 20.99 -7.83 12.41
CA THR A 607 20.84 -6.70 13.35
C THR A 607 19.45 -6.09 13.33
N SER A 608 18.62 -6.41 12.33
CA SER A 608 17.22 -5.97 12.23
C SER A 608 16.25 -6.99 12.82
N SER A 609 14.98 -6.60 12.95
CA SER A 609 13.89 -7.50 13.34
C SER A 609 13.50 -8.47 12.21
N ASN A 610 12.76 -9.51 12.59
CA ASN A 610 12.03 -10.41 11.68
C ASN A 610 10.61 -9.87 11.42
N GLY A 611 10.47 -8.56 11.27
CA GLY A 611 9.19 -7.89 11.08
C GLY A 611 8.65 -8.02 9.64
N TRP A 612 7.33 -8.12 9.54
CA TRP A 612 6.54 -8.18 8.31
C TRP A 612 5.37 -7.19 8.38
N TRP A 613 4.77 -6.86 7.24
CA TRP A 613 3.75 -5.82 7.19
C TRP A 613 2.42 -6.25 7.84
N TYR A 614 1.88 -5.39 8.70
CA TYR A 614 0.56 -5.49 9.33
C TYR A 614 0.27 -6.91 9.86
N VAL A 615 -0.81 -7.55 9.41
CA VAL A 615 -1.23 -8.90 9.82
C VAL A 615 -0.23 -10.01 9.51
N SER A 616 0.77 -9.76 8.66
CA SER A 616 1.82 -10.75 8.34
C SER A 616 2.76 -11.01 9.52
N SER A 617 2.83 -10.11 10.49
CA SER A 617 3.67 -10.28 11.69
C SER A 617 3.02 -11.12 12.79
N TYR A 618 1.75 -11.50 12.65
CA TYR A 618 1.01 -12.13 13.74
C TYR A 618 1.59 -13.51 14.08
N GLY A 619 2.12 -13.62 15.30
CA GLY A 619 2.74 -14.85 15.82
C GLY A 619 4.18 -15.11 15.34
N ILE A 620 4.76 -14.23 14.52
CA ILE A 620 6.12 -14.35 14.01
C ILE A 620 7.15 -14.13 15.14
N PRO A 621 8.17 -14.99 15.30
CA PRO A 621 9.22 -14.78 16.29
C PRO A 621 10.05 -13.53 15.99
N TRP A 622 10.31 -12.71 17.01
CA TRP A 622 11.15 -11.49 16.93
C TRP A 622 10.68 -10.52 15.84
N PHE A 623 9.37 -10.30 15.71
CA PHE A 623 8.82 -9.38 14.70
C PHE A 623 9.16 -7.90 15.01
N ASP A 624 9.26 -7.58 16.29
CA ASP A 624 9.50 -6.28 16.92
C ASP A 624 10.98 -5.98 17.21
N LYS A 625 11.81 -7.03 17.33
CA LYS A 625 13.21 -6.91 17.78
C LYS A 625 14.17 -7.81 17.03
N PRO A 626 15.50 -7.60 17.12
CA PRO A 626 16.47 -8.48 16.48
C PRO A 626 16.46 -9.92 17.06
N PRO A 627 16.64 -10.97 16.24
CA PRO A 627 16.71 -12.34 16.73
C PRO A 627 17.79 -12.57 17.77
N SER A 628 17.40 -13.13 18.92
CA SER A 628 18.29 -13.35 20.06
C SER A 628 17.91 -14.58 20.87
N ILE A 629 18.89 -15.20 21.52
CA ILE A 629 18.70 -16.29 22.49
C ILE A 629 19.42 -15.92 23.78
N ALA A 630 18.75 -16.07 24.92
CA ALA A 630 19.30 -15.75 26.25
C ALA A 630 19.92 -14.34 26.35
N GLY A 631 19.28 -13.35 25.73
CA GLY A 631 19.75 -11.95 25.70
C GLY A 631 20.98 -11.72 24.81
N LYS A 632 21.43 -12.70 24.03
CA LYS A 632 22.53 -12.57 23.07
C LYS A 632 21.98 -12.61 21.64
N GLY A 633 22.22 -11.55 20.88
CA GLY A 633 21.79 -11.44 19.48
C GLY A 633 22.51 -12.43 18.57
N PHE A 634 21.79 -12.96 17.58
CA PHE A 634 22.39 -13.83 16.54
C PHE A 634 23.45 -13.07 15.74
N SER A 635 23.23 -11.77 15.51
CA SER A 635 24.20 -10.87 14.89
C SER A 635 25.56 -10.88 15.60
N THR A 636 25.58 -10.84 16.94
CA THR A 636 26.82 -10.89 17.74
C THR A 636 27.56 -12.21 17.56
N ILE A 637 26.84 -13.34 17.56
CA ILE A 637 27.43 -14.67 17.34
C ILE A 637 28.02 -14.76 15.93
N LEU A 638 27.26 -14.34 14.92
CA LEU A 638 27.70 -14.33 13.52
C LEU A 638 28.90 -13.41 13.30
N LEU A 639 28.95 -12.27 13.99
CA LEU A 639 30.10 -11.37 13.98
C LEU A 639 31.32 -12.01 14.65
N GLY A 640 31.14 -12.69 15.77
CA GLY A 640 32.20 -13.48 16.42
C GLY A 640 32.78 -14.55 15.48
N LEU A 641 31.91 -15.31 14.80
CA LEU A 641 32.31 -16.29 13.79
C LEU A 641 33.02 -15.63 12.59
N THR A 642 32.61 -14.43 12.20
CA THR A 642 33.29 -13.63 11.17
C THR A 642 34.72 -13.32 11.59
N VAL A 643 34.94 -12.81 12.81
CA VAL A 643 36.28 -12.51 13.33
C VAL A 643 37.14 -13.78 13.39
N LEU A 644 36.61 -14.88 13.91
CA LEU A 644 37.33 -16.16 13.98
C LEU A 644 37.72 -16.68 12.58
N THR A 645 36.83 -16.56 11.60
CA THR A 645 37.12 -16.97 10.22
C THR A 645 38.13 -16.04 9.54
N LEU A 646 38.12 -14.73 9.83
CA LEU A 646 39.15 -13.79 9.38
C LEU A 646 40.52 -14.09 9.99
N LEU A 647 40.60 -14.36 11.30
CA LEU A 647 41.82 -14.78 11.97
C LEU A 647 42.37 -16.09 11.36
N TYR A 648 41.49 -17.05 11.08
CA TYR A 648 41.89 -18.28 10.41
C TYR A 648 42.36 -18.03 8.96
N ALA A 649 41.73 -17.10 8.24
CA ALA A 649 42.20 -16.69 6.91
C ALA A 649 43.57 -15.99 6.97
N ALA A 650 43.82 -15.16 7.98
CA ALA A 650 45.11 -14.52 8.23
C ALA A 650 46.19 -15.57 8.56
N TYR A 651 45.89 -16.53 9.43
CA TYR A 651 46.76 -17.67 9.70
C TYR A 651 47.11 -18.44 8.41
N GLN A 652 46.11 -18.75 7.58
CA GLN A 652 46.35 -19.41 6.29
C GLN A 652 47.15 -18.53 5.32
N HIS A 653 47.00 -17.22 5.38
CA HIS A 653 47.78 -16.27 4.59
C HIS A 653 49.26 -16.35 4.95
N VAL A 654 49.58 -16.28 6.25
CA VAL A 654 50.96 -16.34 6.77
C VAL A 654 51.59 -17.72 6.54
N ARG A 655 50.81 -18.81 6.66
CA ARG A 655 51.29 -20.18 6.47
C ARG A 655 51.50 -20.56 4.99
N LEU A 656 50.98 -19.77 4.05
CA LEU A 656 50.97 -20.11 2.61
C LEU A 656 52.36 -20.46 2.04
N PRO A 657 53.46 -19.74 2.36
CA PRO A 657 54.79 -20.06 1.85
C PRO A 657 55.37 -21.39 2.37
N TYR A 658 54.96 -21.78 3.58
CA TYR A 658 55.49 -22.96 4.29
C TYR A 658 54.73 -24.26 3.98
N ARG A 659 53.67 -24.18 3.17
CA ARG A 659 52.78 -25.32 2.90
C ARG A 659 53.24 -26.10 1.67
N ARG A 660 53.51 -27.40 1.83
CA ARG A 660 53.74 -28.32 0.70
C ARG A 660 52.50 -28.34 -0.20
N LYS A 661 52.70 -28.34 -1.53
CA LYS A 661 51.61 -28.49 -2.51
C LYS A 661 50.99 -29.88 -2.36
N GLU A 662 49.91 -29.99 -1.58
CA GLU A 662 49.13 -31.22 -1.52
C GLU A 662 48.41 -31.45 -2.85
N PRO A 663 48.35 -32.71 -3.33
CA PRO A 663 47.51 -33.05 -4.47
C PRO A 663 46.05 -32.74 -4.13
N THR A 664 45.37 -32.01 -5.02
CA THR A 664 43.96 -31.66 -4.86
C THR A 664 43.11 -32.93 -4.95
N THR A 665 42.89 -33.62 -3.82
CA THR A 665 41.85 -34.63 -3.73
C THR A 665 40.52 -33.96 -4.10
N ARG A 666 39.81 -34.57 -5.06
CA ARG A 666 38.54 -34.08 -5.62
C ARG A 666 37.51 -33.90 -4.50
N ARG A 667 37.49 -32.73 -3.87
CA ARG A 667 36.37 -32.30 -3.02
C ARG A 667 35.18 -32.01 -3.93
N ARG A 668 34.47 -33.07 -4.34
CA ARG A 668 33.26 -33.03 -5.17
C ARG A 668 32.09 -32.30 -4.48
N PHE A 669 32.19 -32.05 -3.17
CA PHE A 669 31.17 -31.43 -2.33
C PHE A 669 31.79 -30.49 -1.28
N ALA A 670 32.45 -29.43 -1.71
CA ALA A 670 32.62 -28.28 -0.80
C ALA A 670 31.37 -27.39 -1.00
N PRO A 671 30.36 -27.44 -0.11
CA PRO A 671 29.21 -26.56 -0.24
C PRO A 671 29.69 -25.11 -0.22
N SER A 672 29.13 -24.27 -1.09
CA SER A 672 29.45 -22.85 -1.04
C SER A 672 28.82 -22.25 0.22
N ALA A 673 29.57 -21.43 0.95
CA ALA A 673 29.08 -20.80 2.18
C ALA A 673 27.77 -20.03 1.92
N LEU A 674 27.67 -19.35 0.78
CA LEU A 674 26.48 -18.64 0.35
C LEU A 674 25.28 -19.59 0.15
N THR A 675 25.47 -20.77 -0.45
CA THR A 675 24.38 -21.75 -0.63
C THR A 675 23.81 -22.21 0.71
N ILE A 676 24.68 -22.51 1.68
CA ILE A 676 24.25 -22.97 3.01
C ILE A 676 23.49 -21.86 3.73
N VAL A 677 24.07 -20.66 3.77
CA VAL A 677 23.49 -19.53 4.49
C VAL A 677 22.17 -19.08 3.85
N ALA A 678 22.10 -19.01 2.51
CA ALA A 678 20.85 -18.70 1.83
C ALA A 678 19.77 -19.76 2.10
N GLY A 679 20.13 -21.06 2.13
CA GLY A 679 19.21 -22.11 2.54
C GLY A 679 18.74 -21.98 3.98
N GLY A 680 19.63 -21.59 4.90
CA GLY A 680 19.31 -21.33 6.30
C GLY A 680 18.36 -20.13 6.48
N VAL A 681 18.57 -19.04 5.74
CA VAL A 681 17.69 -17.85 5.78
C VAL A 681 16.31 -18.16 5.19
N VAL A 682 16.25 -18.82 4.03
CA VAL A 682 14.97 -19.25 3.44
C VAL A 682 14.22 -20.20 4.38
N ALA A 683 14.93 -21.14 5.02
CA ALA A 683 14.32 -22.00 6.02
C ALA A 683 13.83 -21.21 7.24
N PHE A 684 14.59 -20.23 7.71
CA PHE A 684 14.20 -19.35 8.82
C PHE A 684 12.92 -18.56 8.49
N GLU A 685 12.81 -18.00 7.28
CA GLU A 685 11.60 -17.31 6.79
C GLU A 685 10.39 -18.25 6.77
N VAL A 686 10.50 -19.42 6.12
CA VAL A 686 9.40 -20.38 6.02
C VAL A 686 8.99 -20.92 7.39
N LEU A 687 9.95 -21.29 8.24
CA LEU A 687 9.67 -21.80 9.58
C LEU A 687 9.06 -20.73 10.50
N SER A 688 9.40 -19.46 10.31
CA SER A 688 8.78 -18.36 11.06
C SER A 688 7.28 -18.29 10.78
N PHE A 689 6.87 -18.39 9.51
CA PHE A 689 5.44 -18.39 9.14
C PHE A 689 4.72 -19.67 9.53
N VAL A 690 5.36 -20.83 9.41
CA VAL A 690 4.78 -22.09 9.91
C VAL A 690 4.56 -22.01 11.42
N LYS A 691 5.54 -21.52 12.19
CA LYS A 691 5.37 -21.29 13.63
C LYS A 691 4.26 -20.29 13.89
N GLY A 692 4.23 -19.16 13.18
CA GLY A 692 3.20 -18.13 13.34
C GLY A 692 1.79 -18.70 13.16
N ALA A 693 1.59 -19.47 12.08
CA ALA A 693 0.31 -20.13 11.79
C ALA A 693 -0.10 -21.13 12.88
N VAL A 694 0.83 -21.93 13.41
CA VAL A 694 0.54 -22.92 14.45
C VAL A 694 0.32 -22.27 15.81
N ALA A 695 1.15 -21.30 16.18
CA ALA A 695 1.09 -20.65 17.49
C ALA A 695 -0.10 -19.70 17.63
N GLN A 696 -0.61 -19.16 16.53
CA GLN A 696 -1.81 -18.32 16.54
C GLN A 696 -3.10 -19.13 16.58
N TYR A 697 -3.12 -20.40 16.16
CA TYR A 697 -4.38 -21.15 16.08
C TYR A 697 -5.00 -21.36 17.49
N PRO A 698 -6.28 -21.03 17.71
CA PRO A 698 -7.31 -20.75 16.71
C PRO A 698 -7.42 -19.30 16.21
N ALA A 699 -6.76 -18.30 16.80
CA ALA A 699 -6.77 -16.89 16.39
C ALA A 699 -6.34 -16.63 14.92
N TYR A 700 -6.54 -15.40 14.45
CA TYR A 700 -6.26 -15.02 13.08
C TYR A 700 -4.78 -15.22 12.70
N SER A 701 -4.56 -15.85 11.54
CA SER A 701 -3.30 -15.80 10.80
C SER A 701 -3.57 -15.80 9.30
N ILE A 702 -2.64 -15.28 8.50
CA ILE A 702 -2.75 -15.28 7.03
C ILE A 702 -2.96 -16.71 6.51
N ALA A 703 -2.24 -17.69 7.07
CA ALA A 703 -2.40 -19.09 6.71
C ALA A 703 -3.85 -19.57 6.95
N ARG A 704 -4.38 -19.35 8.17
CA ARG A 704 -5.76 -19.73 8.52
C ARG A 704 -6.77 -19.06 7.58
N SER A 705 -6.62 -17.75 7.35
CA SER A 705 -7.47 -16.98 6.44
C SER A 705 -7.47 -17.53 5.01
N ASN A 706 -6.29 -17.82 4.45
CA ASN A 706 -6.17 -18.32 3.08
C ASN A 706 -6.71 -19.75 2.93
N PHE A 707 -6.52 -20.62 3.93
CA PHE A 707 -7.12 -21.96 3.91
C PHE A 707 -8.64 -21.90 4.10
N SER A 708 -9.16 -21.02 4.95
CA SER A 708 -10.60 -20.79 5.11
C SER A 708 -11.26 -20.24 3.84
N ALA A 709 -10.54 -19.40 3.08
CA ALA A 709 -11.03 -18.88 1.80
C ALA A 709 -11.27 -19.99 0.77
N LEU A 710 -10.48 -21.07 0.78
CA LEU A 710 -10.72 -22.25 -0.08
C LEU A 710 -12.02 -22.98 0.28
N ALA A 711 -12.48 -22.87 1.53
CA ALA A 711 -13.75 -23.41 1.99
C ALA A 711 -14.93 -22.44 1.80
N GLY A 712 -14.71 -21.29 1.16
CA GLY A 712 -15.74 -20.27 0.90
C GLY A 712 -15.83 -19.16 1.94
N ASN A 713 -15.10 -19.24 3.06
CA ASN A 713 -15.02 -18.15 4.04
C ASN A 713 -13.86 -17.21 3.68
N SER A 714 -14.14 -16.26 2.80
CA SER A 714 -13.13 -15.36 2.24
C SER A 714 -13.01 -14.00 2.92
N CYS A 715 -13.80 -13.69 3.97
CA CYS A 715 -13.87 -12.34 4.55
C CYS A 715 -12.71 -11.96 5.46
N GLY A 716 -11.70 -12.83 5.58
CA GLY A 716 -10.45 -12.50 6.25
C GLY A 716 -10.65 -12.12 7.71
N LEU A 717 -10.08 -10.97 8.10
CA LEU A 717 -10.05 -10.50 9.48
C LEU A 717 -11.44 -10.08 10.00
N ALA A 718 -12.37 -9.75 9.10
CA ALA A 718 -13.74 -9.33 9.45
C ALA A 718 -14.52 -10.39 10.23
N GLY A 719 -14.17 -11.67 10.07
CA GLY A 719 -14.79 -12.77 10.82
C GLY A 719 -14.23 -12.97 12.23
N ASP A 720 -13.07 -12.39 12.55
CA ASP A 720 -12.38 -12.55 13.83
C ASP A 720 -12.42 -11.29 14.70
N VAL A 721 -12.67 -10.13 14.11
CA VAL A 721 -12.84 -8.88 14.85
C VAL A 721 -14.23 -8.87 15.47
N GLN A 722 -14.27 -8.78 16.80
CA GLN A 722 -15.47 -8.67 17.63
C GLN A 722 -15.70 -7.20 17.97
N VAL A 723 -16.87 -6.66 17.63
CA VAL A 723 -17.21 -5.25 17.84
C VAL A 723 -18.35 -5.14 18.85
N GLU A 724 -18.19 -4.26 19.82
CA GLU A 724 -19.19 -3.89 20.82
C GLU A 724 -19.98 -2.68 20.31
N THR A 725 -21.28 -2.86 20.04
CA THR A 725 -22.14 -1.78 19.51
C THR A 725 -22.93 -1.03 20.56
N ASP A 726 -23.22 -1.66 21.70
CA ASP A 726 -23.89 -1.06 22.85
C ASP A 726 -23.02 -1.22 24.09
N VAL A 727 -22.19 -0.19 24.32
CA VAL A 727 -21.23 -0.13 25.43
C VAL A 727 -21.97 0.10 26.76
N ASN A 728 -23.06 0.88 26.72
CA ASN A 728 -23.80 1.28 27.92
C ASN A 728 -24.64 0.11 28.48
N GLY A 729 -25.24 -0.70 27.63
CA GLY A 729 -25.97 -1.91 28.03
C GLY A 729 -25.09 -3.06 28.53
N SER A 730 -23.76 -2.91 28.48
CA SER A 730 -22.77 -3.91 28.89
C SER A 730 -22.17 -3.61 30.27
N VAL A 731 -22.39 -2.42 30.83
CA VAL A 731 -21.84 -1.99 32.13
C VAL A 731 -22.39 -2.86 33.26
N LEU A 732 -21.49 -3.39 34.09
CA LEU A 732 -21.89 -4.21 35.22
C LEU A 732 -22.60 -3.38 36.28
N GLN A 733 -23.59 -3.98 36.93
CA GLN A 733 -24.31 -3.32 38.02
C GLN A 733 -23.61 -3.62 39.35
N PRO A 734 -23.44 -2.61 40.22
CA PRO A 734 -22.94 -2.85 41.57
C PRO A 734 -23.95 -3.65 42.39
N ILE A 735 -23.48 -4.45 43.35
CA ILE A 735 -24.34 -5.22 44.27
C ILE A 735 -25.20 -4.28 45.10
N ASP A 736 -24.63 -3.13 45.50
CA ASP A 736 -25.29 -2.04 46.20
C ASP A 736 -25.43 -0.85 45.23
N PRO A 737 -26.62 -0.62 44.65
CA PRO A 737 -26.83 0.44 43.66
C PRO A 737 -26.65 1.83 44.28
N ALA A 738 -25.57 2.52 43.89
CA ALA A 738 -25.30 3.89 44.29
C ALA A 738 -24.53 4.64 43.20
N ALA A 739 -24.72 5.97 43.10
CA ALA A 739 -24.05 6.82 42.11
C ALA A 739 -22.52 6.88 42.32
N ASP A 740 -22.06 6.66 43.55
CA ASP A 740 -20.68 6.64 43.99
C ASP A 740 -20.08 5.22 44.03
N ALA A 741 -20.75 4.21 43.47
CA ALA A 741 -20.31 2.81 43.48
C ALA A 741 -18.87 2.59 42.97
N LEU A 742 -18.38 3.43 42.06
CA LEU A 742 -17.01 3.36 41.55
C LEU A 742 -15.95 3.66 42.63
N GLY A 743 -16.30 4.43 43.67
CA GLY A 743 -15.42 4.77 44.81
C GLY A 743 -15.89 4.21 46.16
N ALA A 744 -16.99 3.44 46.20
CA ALA A 744 -17.63 3.00 47.43
C ALA A 744 -16.79 2.06 48.31
N GLY A 745 -15.79 1.39 47.76
CA GLY A 745 -14.84 0.55 48.52
C GLY A 745 -13.69 1.33 49.16
N GLY A 746 -13.60 2.65 48.91
CA GLY A 746 -12.56 3.56 49.39
C GLY A 746 -11.92 4.34 48.24
N SER A 747 -11.94 5.67 48.32
CA SER A 747 -11.34 6.57 47.31
C SER A 747 -10.53 7.66 48.01
N THR A 748 -9.23 7.74 47.74
CA THR A 748 -8.31 8.78 48.23
C THR A 748 -7.55 9.35 47.03
N GLY A 749 -7.59 10.67 46.82
CA GLY A 749 -6.92 11.33 45.69
C GLY A 749 -7.59 11.16 44.32
N PHE A 750 -8.66 10.36 44.21
CA PHE A 750 -9.44 10.21 42.98
C PHE A 750 -10.65 11.14 42.97
N THR A 751 -10.83 11.91 41.89
CA THR A 751 -11.94 12.86 41.73
C THR A 751 -12.66 12.67 40.38
N PRO A 752 -13.93 13.10 40.25
CA PRO A 752 -14.69 13.00 38.99
C PRO A 752 -14.05 13.73 37.80
N ASP A 753 -13.37 14.86 38.04
CA ASP A 753 -12.66 15.63 37.01
C ASP A 753 -11.14 15.40 37.05
N GLY A 754 -10.68 14.35 37.72
CA GLY A 754 -9.26 13.98 37.83
C GLY A 754 -8.69 13.33 36.58
N VAL A 755 -9.03 13.86 35.40
CA VAL A 755 -8.55 13.42 34.08
C VAL A 755 -7.91 14.62 33.39
N ALA A 756 -6.73 14.45 32.79
CA ALA A 756 -6.11 15.53 32.03
C ALA A 756 -6.96 15.94 30.81
N GLN A 757 -6.96 17.23 30.46
CA GLN A 757 -7.73 17.74 29.32
C GLN A 757 -7.16 17.26 27.97
N ASP A 758 -5.84 17.19 27.88
CA ASP A 758 -5.11 16.70 26.70
C ASP A 758 -4.64 15.26 26.95
N LEU A 759 -5.20 14.33 26.19
CA LEU A 759 -4.84 12.91 26.19
C LEU A 759 -4.24 12.48 24.85
N THR A 760 -3.61 13.41 24.14
CA THR A 760 -2.87 13.12 22.91
C THR A 760 -1.83 12.03 23.18
N ALA A 761 -1.85 10.99 22.34
CA ALA A 761 -0.98 9.84 22.48
C ALA A 761 0.49 10.24 22.36
N ASP A 762 1.35 9.61 23.17
CA ASP A 762 2.80 9.76 23.02
C ASP A 762 3.21 9.33 21.59
N SER A 763 4.01 10.19 20.93
CA SER A 763 4.52 9.92 19.58
C SER A 763 5.36 8.63 19.55
N GLU A 764 5.15 7.79 18.55
CA GLU A 764 6.07 6.68 18.27
C GLU A 764 7.10 7.05 17.19
N ASP A 765 8.32 6.53 17.35
CA ASP A 765 9.39 6.73 16.36
C ASP A 765 9.03 5.98 15.06
N THR A 766 8.54 6.70 14.06
CA THR A 766 8.33 6.16 12.71
C THR A 766 9.64 6.13 11.93
N ALA A 767 9.95 4.96 11.36
CA ALA A 767 11.15 4.77 10.54
C ALA A 767 11.08 5.62 9.27
N GLN A 768 11.99 6.59 9.14
CA GLN A 768 12.13 7.39 7.92
C GLN A 768 12.33 6.50 6.67
N GLY A 769 11.57 6.77 5.61
CA GLY A 769 11.65 6.03 4.35
C GLY A 769 10.82 4.75 4.29
N SER A 770 9.90 4.55 5.25
CA SER A 770 8.86 3.51 5.20
C SER A 770 7.90 3.73 4.02
N ALA A 771 7.38 2.67 3.42
CA ALA A 771 6.41 2.73 2.33
C ALA A 771 5.20 3.60 2.72
N ASN A 772 4.83 4.53 1.83
CA ASN A 772 3.72 5.49 2.02
C ASN A 772 3.87 6.38 3.28
N SER A 773 5.11 6.62 3.72
CA SER A 773 5.42 7.65 4.72
C SER A 773 5.68 9.02 4.08
N ILE A 774 5.31 10.09 4.78
CA ILE A 774 5.62 11.48 4.42
C ILE A 774 6.70 11.99 5.39
N ARG A 775 7.62 12.86 4.96
CA ARG A 775 8.63 13.39 5.88
C ARG A 775 7.98 14.39 6.84
N PRO A 776 8.30 14.37 8.15
CA PRO A 776 7.75 15.33 9.12
C PRO A 776 8.07 16.80 8.78
N GLU A 777 9.14 17.06 8.01
CA GLU A 777 9.53 18.41 7.56
C GLU A 777 8.63 18.98 6.46
N ASP A 778 7.73 18.19 5.88
CA ASP A 778 6.89 18.62 4.75
C ASP A 778 5.68 19.48 5.18
N SER A 779 5.30 19.54 6.48
CA SER A 779 4.47 20.60 7.11
C SER A 779 4.27 20.40 8.63
N GLU A 780 3.94 21.46 9.40
CA GLU A 780 3.58 21.37 10.83
C GLU A 780 2.36 20.45 11.09
N GLN A 781 1.45 20.33 10.11
CA GLN A 781 0.27 19.47 10.20
C GLN A 781 0.61 17.98 10.00
N SER A 782 1.68 17.68 9.25
CA SER A 782 2.29 16.34 9.14
C SER A 782 2.91 15.88 10.46
N ALA A 783 3.42 16.83 11.27
CA ALA A 783 3.94 16.55 12.60
C ALA A 783 2.84 16.31 13.65
N ALA A 784 1.62 16.83 13.44
CA ALA A 784 0.46 16.47 14.27
C ALA A 784 -0.11 15.07 13.93
N ALA A 785 0.17 14.56 12.73
CA ALA A 785 -0.24 13.22 12.30
C ALA A 785 0.59 12.08 12.93
N THR A 786 1.73 12.38 13.58
CA THR A 786 2.58 11.40 14.27
C THR A 786 2.11 11.07 15.70
N SER A 787 1.02 11.69 16.16
CA SER A 787 0.30 11.31 17.39
C SER A 787 -1.12 10.92 17.00
N SER A 788 -1.34 9.63 16.69
CA SER A 788 -2.66 9.15 16.24
C SER A 788 -3.52 8.64 17.39
N ASN A 789 -4.49 9.46 17.81
CA ASN A 789 -5.59 9.02 18.67
C ASN A 789 -6.71 8.43 17.80
N SER A 790 -7.42 7.42 18.31
CA SER A 790 -8.70 7.03 17.71
C SER A 790 -9.75 8.10 18.01
N ALA A 791 -10.75 8.26 17.13
CA ALA A 791 -11.77 9.29 17.28
C ALA A 791 -12.45 9.28 18.67
N GLY A 792 -12.43 10.43 19.35
CA GLY A 792 -13.04 10.63 20.68
C GLY A 792 -12.21 10.14 21.87
N THR A 793 -10.91 9.83 21.70
CA THR A 793 -10.06 9.29 22.77
C THR A 793 -8.96 10.24 23.28
N SER A 794 -8.86 11.44 22.70
CA SER A 794 -7.83 12.46 22.99
C SER A 794 -8.17 13.42 24.13
N GLY A 795 -9.27 13.19 24.85
CA GLY A 795 -9.73 14.06 25.93
C GLY A 795 -10.79 15.06 25.48
N GLY A 796 -11.05 16.06 26.33
CA GLY A 796 -12.10 17.06 26.14
C GLY A 796 -13.10 17.12 27.30
N THR A 797 -14.01 18.08 27.23
CA THR A 797 -15.04 18.34 28.23
C THR A 797 -16.43 18.40 27.59
N ASN A 798 -17.44 17.94 28.32
CA ASN A 798 -18.85 18.04 27.97
C ASN A 798 -19.50 19.23 28.69
N GLU A 799 -20.50 19.85 28.06
CA GLU A 799 -21.30 20.90 28.70
C GLU A 799 -22.19 20.37 29.84
N ASN A 800 -22.69 19.13 29.68
CA ASN A 800 -23.52 18.48 30.68
C ASN A 800 -22.67 17.62 31.62
N VAL A 801 -22.83 17.84 32.93
CA VAL A 801 -22.17 17.03 33.96
C VAL A 801 -22.77 15.62 34.05
N GLY A 802 -21.91 14.63 34.25
CA GLY A 802 -22.27 13.21 34.37
C GLY A 802 -22.86 12.84 35.73
N ILE A 803 -23.14 11.55 35.92
CA ILE A 803 -23.84 10.99 37.10
C ILE A 803 -23.15 11.29 38.44
N ASN A 804 -21.83 11.44 38.45
CA ASN A 804 -21.04 11.79 39.63
C ASN A 804 -20.47 13.22 39.59
N GLY A 805 -21.01 14.09 38.73
CA GLY A 805 -20.62 15.49 38.59
C GLY A 805 -19.45 15.77 37.65
N SER A 806 -18.89 14.75 36.99
CA SER A 806 -17.78 14.92 36.04
C SER A 806 -18.18 15.67 34.77
N SER A 807 -17.33 16.57 34.30
CA SER A 807 -17.42 17.27 33.02
C SER A 807 -16.60 16.61 31.90
N VAL A 808 -15.96 15.47 32.16
CA VAL A 808 -15.03 14.83 31.20
C VAL A 808 -15.78 14.23 30.01
N ALA A 809 -15.22 14.41 28.80
CA ALA A 809 -15.69 13.74 27.60
C ALA A 809 -15.32 12.25 27.63
N LEU A 810 -16.33 11.37 27.68
CA LEU A 810 -16.14 9.93 27.72
C LEU A 810 -15.97 9.35 26.29
N PRO A 811 -15.08 8.36 26.10
CA PRO A 811 -14.82 7.74 24.81
C PRO A 811 -15.91 6.72 24.43
N PHE A 812 -15.83 6.18 23.21
CA PHE A 812 -16.59 5.01 22.74
C PHE A 812 -18.13 5.16 22.71
N GLY A 813 -18.67 6.34 23.00
CA GLY A 813 -20.11 6.56 23.18
C GLY A 813 -20.64 6.14 24.55
N LEU A 814 -19.77 6.04 25.56
CA LEU A 814 -20.19 5.92 26.95
C LEU A 814 -21.04 7.14 27.34
N ASN A 815 -22.20 6.89 27.93
CA ASN A 815 -23.14 7.94 28.31
C ASN A 815 -22.76 8.51 29.69
N PRO A 816 -22.35 9.80 29.78
CA PRO A 816 -21.97 10.43 31.04
C PRO A 816 -23.09 10.41 32.10
N ALA A 817 -24.36 10.40 31.67
CA ALA A 817 -25.51 10.36 32.58
C ALA A 817 -25.66 9.04 33.34
N THR A 818 -24.93 7.99 32.93
CA THR A 818 -25.00 6.65 33.54
C THR A 818 -23.64 6.06 33.90
N THR A 819 -22.55 6.64 33.38
CA THR A 819 -21.19 6.13 33.57
C THR A 819 -20.40 7.10 34.44
N PRO A 820 -20.12 6.78 35.72
CA PRO A 820 -19.21 7.56 36.53
C PRO A 820 -17.77 7.39 36.04
N VAL A 821 -16.93 8.39 36.29
CA VAL A 821 -15.49 8.35 36.05
C VAL A 821 -14.76 8.85 37.30
N LEU A 822 -13.62 8.24 37.61
CA LEU A 822 -12.73 8.70 38.67
C LEU A 822 -11.30 8.66 38.16
N GLY A 823 -10.54 9.72 38.41
CA GLY A 823 -9.11 9.77 38.08
C GLY A 823 -8.27 10.53 39.11
N SER A 824 -6.96 10.30 39.09
CA SER A 824 -5.98 10.83 40.05
C SER A 824 -5.23 12.07 39.56
N PHE A 825 -5.54 12.60 38.37
CA PHE A 825 -4.84 13.78 37.84
C PHE A 825 -5.00 14.97 38.80
N GLY A 826 -3.88 15.60 39.17
CA GLY A 826 -3.84 16.72 40.12
C GLY A 826 -3.79 16.31 41.60
N ALA A 827 -3.71 15.01 41.93
CA ALA A 827 -3.45 14.56 43.29
C ALA A 827 -2.04 14.99 43.77
N THR A 828 -1.95 15.52 45.00
CA THR A 828 -0.68 15.96 45.61
C THR A 828 -0.09 14.95 46.60
N GLU A 829 -0.84 13.88 46.89
CA GLU A 829 -0.46 12.77 47.75
C GLU A 829 -0.76 11.46 47.01
N PRO A 830 -0.13 10.33 47.39
CA PRO A 830 -0.45 9.03 46.79
C PRO A 830 -1.95 8.75 46.81
N ALA A 831 -2.50 8.39 45.65
CA ALA A 831 -3.91 8.15 45.46
C ALA A 831 -4.21 6.64 45.39
N SER A 832 -5.36 6.24 45.92
CA SER A 832 -5.81 4.84 45.91
C SER A 832 -7.32 4.78 45.71
N LEU A 833 -7.77 3.84 44.88
CA LEU A 833 -9.16 3.59 44.58
C LEU A 833 -9.47 2.11 44.75
N THR A 834 -10.52 1.80 45.52
CA THR A 834 -11.18 0.49 45.56
C THR A 834 -12.65 0.70 45.27
N SER A 835 -13.15 0.13 44.19
CA SER A 835 -14.57 0.25 43.86
C SER A 835 -15.45 -0.63 44.77
N GLY A 836 -16.76 -0.39 44.74
CA GLY A 836 -17.74 -1.38 45.18
C GLY A 836 -17.67 -2.66 44.35
N TRP A 837 -18.32 -3.72 44.81
CA TRP A 837 -18.42 -4.98 44.09
C TRP A 837 -19.49 -4.90 42.99
N TYR A 838 -19.11 -5.30 41.78
CA TYR A 838 -19.96 -5.41 40.60
C TYR A 838 -20.32 -6.86 40.34
N GLN A 839 -21.59 -7.12 40.08
CA GLN A 839 -22.11 -8.47 39.87
C GLN A 839 -21.80 -8.95 38.45
N LEU A 840 -21.21 -10.14 38.33
CA LEU A 840 -21.13 -10.89 37.07
C LEU A 840 -22.45 -11.64 36.86
N SER A 841 -22.94 -11.64 35.62
CA SER A 841 -24.19 -12.33 35.29
C SER A 841 -23.98 -13.84 35.21
N ASP A 842 -24.86 -14.59 35.88
CA ASP A 842 -24.93 -16.05 35.77
C ASP A 842 -25.45 -16.52 34.40
N THR A 843 -26.18 -15.67 33.69
CA THR A 843 -26.80 -16.01 32.40
C THR A 843 -25.92 -15.67 31.20
N TYR A 844 -25.06 -14.65 31.33
CA TYR A 844 -24.13 -14.25 30.27
C TYR A 844 -22.81 -13.75 30.89
N ARG A 845 -21.78 -14.60 30.85
CA ARG A 845 -20.45 -14.23 31.31
C ARG A 845 -19.61 -13.52 30.25
N GLY A 846 -19.92 -13.68 28.96
CA GLY A 846 -19.12 -13.13 27.87
C GLY A 846 -17.69 -13.68 27.81
N ASP A 847 -16.87 -13.13 26.92
CA ASP A 847 -15.50 -13.62 26.69
C ASP A 847 -14.43 -12.81 27.46
N LEU A 848 -14.74 -11.56 27.82
CA LEU A 848 -13.82 -10.67 28.53
C LEU A 848 -14.57 -9.61 29.36
N ILE A 849 -13.87 -9.03 30.33
CA ILE A 849 -14.25 -7.82 31.04
C ILE A 849 -13.42 -6.66 30.49
N ALA A 850 -14.08 -5.56 30.15
CA ALA A 850 -13.46 -4.33 29.67
C ALA A 850 -13.60 -3.21 30.71
N ILE A 851 -12.56 -2.38 30.83
CA ILE A 851 -12.55 -1.17 31.67
C ILE A 851 -12.04 -0.04 30.79
N ALA A 852 -12.83 1.02 30.58
CA ALA A 852 -12.30 2.20 29.90
C ALA A 852 -11.39 2.94 30.89
N ALA A 853 -10.15 3.19 30.47
CA ALA A 853 -9.14 3.82 31.31
C ALA A 853 -8.31 4.81 30.50
N ALA A 854 -7.74 5.79 31.19
CA ALA A 854 -6.82 6.79 30.65
C ALA A 854 -5.62 6.97 31.60
N GLY A 855 -4.59 7.67 31.14
CA GLY A 855 -3.34 7.87 31.88
C GLY A 855 -2.31 6.76 31.63
N ARG A 856 -1.26 6.73 32.45
CA ARG A 856 -0.12 5.82 32.31
C ARG A 856 -0.33 4.62 33.22
N ILE A 857 -0.63 3.46 32.65
CA ILE A 857 -1.02 2.25 33.40
C ILE A 857 0.05 1.17 33.17
N ARG A 858 0.46 0.53 34.26
CA ARG A 858 1.41 -0.57 34.24
C ARG A 858 0.79 -1.77 33.53
N SER A 859 1.47 -2.28 32.52
CA SER A 859 1.07 -3.50 31.82
C SER A 859 2.26 -4.44 31.61
N VAL A 860 1.97 -5.70 31.33
CA VAL A 860 2.98 -6.72 31.01
C VAL A 860 2.58 -7.38 29.71
N ASP A 861 3.47 -7.35 28.72
CA ASP A 861 3.20 -7.98 27.43
C ASP A 861 3.39 -9.52 27.48
N LYS A 862 3.13 -10.19 26.36
CA LYS A 862 3.27 -11.66 26.24
C LYS A 862 4.70 -12.16 26.47
N ASP A 863 5.70 -11.30 26.25
CA ASP A 863 7.12 -11.63 26.42
C ASP A 863 7.60 -11.33 27.85
N GLY A 864 6.72 -10.85 28.72
CA GLY A 864 7.03 -10.48 30.10
C GLY A 864 7.69 -9.10 30.23
N ILE A 865 7.69 -8.29 29.18
CA ILE A 865 8.20 -6.92 29.22
C ILE A 865 7.18 -6.05 29.94
N VAL A 866 7.65 -5.30 30.93
CA VAL A 866 6.81 -4.44 31.76
C VAL A 866 6.83 -3.02 31.19
N THR A 867 5.65 -2.51 30.83
CA THR A 867 5.44 -1.09 30.55
C THR A 867 5.24 -0.38 31.89
N PRO A 868 6.05 0.65 32.22
CA PRO A 868 5.92 1.38 33.48
C PRO A 868 4.62 2.20 33.51
N GLY A 869 4.08 2.41 34.71
CA GLY A 869 2.87 3.19 34.95
C GLY A 869 2.23 2.84 36.30
N GLN A 870 1.03 3.35 36.52
CA GLN A 870 0.27 3.13 37.74
C GLN A 870 -0.46 1.79 37.73
N ARG A 871 -0.76 1.24 38.92
CA ARG A 871 -1.32 -0.12 39.02
C ARG A 871 -2.83 -0.06 38.95
N VAL A 872 -3.40 -0.83 38.03
CA VAL A 872 -4.83 -1.15 37.99
C VAL A 872 -4.97 -2.67 37.97
N GLU A 873 -5.70 -3.21 38.92
CA GLU A 873 -5.99 -4.64 39.06
C GLU A 873 -7.49 -4.85 39.18
N LEU A 874 -7.98 -5.97 38.65
CA LEU A 874 -9.35 -6.42 38.87
C LEU A 874 -9.33 -7.49 39.97
N GLU A 875 -9.93 -7.20 41.12
CA GLU A 875 -10.12 -8.17 42.19
C GLU A 875 -11.44 -8.90 41.98
N TYR A 876 -11.41 -10.22 42.07
CA TYR A 876 -12.58 -11.08 41.87
C TYR A 876 -12.91 -11.83 43.15
N GLY A 877 -14.19 -12.09 43.35
CA GLY A 877 -14.72 -12.69 44.57
C GLY A 877 -15.88 -13.64 44.31
N ARG A 878 -16.25 -14.36 45.36
CA ARG A 878 -17.46 -15.16 45.44
C ARG A 878 -18.38 -14.58 46.50
N ARG A 879 -19.67 -14.46 46.22
CA ARG A 879 -20.68 -14.10 47.21
C ARG A 879 -20.98 -15.28 48.13
N ASP A 880 -20.97 -15.04 49.44
CA ASP A 880 -21.43 -15.96 50.47
C ASP A 880 -22.52 -15.28 51.30
N GLY A 881 -23.78 -15.40 50.83
CA GLY A 881 -24.91 -14.67 51.40
C GLY A 881 -24.82 -13.16 51.19
N GLY A 882 -24.68 -12.40 52.29
CA GLY A 882 -24.54 -10.95 52.27
C GLY A 882 -23.11 -10.45 52.10
N ASP A 883 -22.11 -11.31 52.33
CA ASP A 883 -20.70 -10.95 52.29
C ASP A 883 -20.04 -11.43 50.98
N VAL A 884 -18.94 -10.78 50.61
CA VAL A 884 -18.11 -11.18 49.46
C VAL A 884 -16.77 -11.69 49.96
N GLN A 885 -16.44 -12.93 49.59
CA GLN A 885 -15.11 -13.50 49.78
C GLN A 885 -14.23 -13.16 48.58
N ALA A 886 -13.21 -12.32 48.77
CA ALA A 886 -12.19 -12.08 47.75
C ALA A 886 -11.37 -13.35 47.49
N LEU A 887 -11.22 -13.73 46.22
CA LEU A 887 -10.51 -14.94 45.79
C LEU A 887 -9.12 -14.62 45.25
N GLY A 888 -8.95 -13.49 44.56
CA GLY A 888 -7.67 -13.09 43.95
C GLY A 888 -7.77 -11.84 43.09
N ARG A 889 -6.65 -11.50 42.44
CA ARG A 889 -6.53 -10.33 41.56
C ARG A 889 -5.90 -10.71 40.23
N VAL A 890 -6.27 -9.98 39.18
CA VAL A 890 -5.69 -10.12 37.84
C VAL A 890 -5.31 -8.74 37.30
N THR A 891 -4.14 -8.65 36.68
CA THR A 891 -3.70 -7.44 35.97
C THR A 891 -4.31 -7.45 34.56
N PRO A 892 -5.06 -6.41 34.16
CA PRO A 892 -5.60 -6.32 32.81
C PRO A 892 -4.51 -6.22 31.74
N LEU A 893 -4.85 -6.69 30.54
CA LEU A 893 -4.09 -6.43 29.32
C LEU A 893 -4.34 -4.98 28.88
N ASP A 894 -3.28 -4.29 28.50
CA ASP A 894 -3.32 -2.93 27.94
C ASP A 894 -2.61 -2.93 26.59
N ILE A 895 -3.28 -2.44 25.55
CA ILE A 895 -2.72 -2.30 24.20
C ILE A 895 -2.26 -0.87 23.89
N GLY A 896 -2.45 0.08 24.80
CA GLY A 896 -2.16 1.49 24.57
C GLY A 896 -3.16 2.18 23.62
N PRO A 897 -2.84 3.40 23.15
CA PRO A 897 -1.70 4.22 23.57
C PRO A 897 -1.92 4.93 24.91
N SER A 898 -0.83 5.22 25.62
CA SER A 898 -0.85 6.12 26.78
C SER A 898 -0.59 7.57 26.33
N PRO A 899 -1.17 8.59 26.99
CA PRO A 899 -2.14 8.54 28.10
C PRO A 899 -3.62 8.45 27.65
N SER A 900 -3.88 8.19 26.36
CA SER A 900 -5.23 8.22 25.75
C SER A 900 -6.23 7.25 26.36
N TRP A 901 -7.51 7.56 26.17
CA TRP A 901 -8.60 6.65 26.51
C TRP A 901 -8.50 5.33 25.73
N ARG A 902 -8.54 4.21 26.46
CA ARG A 902 -8.46 2.86 25.90
C ARG A 902 -9.20 1.86 26.77
N ASN A 903 -9.41 0.65 26.24
CA ASN A 903 -10.04 -0.43 27.00
C ASN A 903 -8.98 -1.39 27.53
N LEU A 904 -8.83 -1.44 28.85
CA LEU A 904 -8.14 -2.52 29.54
C LEU A 904 -8.98 -3.79 29.46
N ARG A 905 -8.34 -4.95 29.29
CA ARG A 905 -9.01 -6.21 28.95
C ARG A 905 -8.63 -7.30 29.95
N VAL A 906 -9.62 -7.95 30.55
CA VAL A 906 -9.42 -9.15 31.38
C VAL A 906 -10.16 -10.29 30.70
N PRO A 907 -9.46 -11.24 30.05
CA PRO A 907 -10.08 -12.45 29.52
C PRO A 907 -10.87 -13.17 30.61
N MET A 908 -12.10 -13.60 30.31
CA MET A 908 -12.97 -14.27 31.29
C MET A 908 -12.36 -15.58 31.80
N ASN A 909 -11.52 -16.24 30.98
CA ASN A 909 -10.82 -17.47 31.34
C ASN A 909 -9.69 -17.28 32.37
N ASP A 910 -9.27 -16.04 32.65
CA ASP A 910 -8.32 -15.75 33.71
C ASP A 910 -8.97 -15.71 35.09
N LEU A 911 -10.31 -15.70 35.14
CA LEU A 911 -11.12 -15.73 36.35
C LEU A 911 -11.55 -17.16 36.69
N PRO A 912 -11.57 -17.54 37.98
CA PRO A 912 -12.18 -18.80 38.41
C PRO A 912 -13.66 -18.89 38.03
N ALA A 913 -14.13 -20.09 37.69
CA ALA A 913 -15.52 -20.32 37.27
C ALA A 913 -16.56 -19.95 38.36
N ASP A 914 -16.13 -19.95 39.61
CA ASP A 914 -16.91 -19.65 40.81
C ASP A 914 -16.85 -18.19 41.26
N ALA A 915 -16.10 -17.32 40.56
CA ALA A 915 -16.08 -15.89 40.84
C ALA A 915 -17.33 -15.22 40.25
N ASP A 916 -18.23 -14.69 41.07
CA ASP A 916 -19.52 -14.10 40.67
C ASP A 916 -19.55 -12.57 40.81
N VAL A 917 -18.50 -11.97 41.37
CA VAL A 917 -18.39 -10.53 41.57
C VAL A 917 -16.97 -10.04 41.31
N VAL A 918 -16.83 -8.79 40.85
CA VAL A 918 -15.55 -8.14 40.55
C VAL A 918 -15.51 -6.71 41.05
N ARG A 919 -14.32 -6.19 41.37
CA ARG A 919 -14.10 -4.77 41.69
C ARG A 919 -12.75 -4.29 41.19
N ILE A 920 -12.65 -2.98 40.94
CA ILE A 920 -11.42 -2.34 40.51
C ILE A 920 -10.60 -1.95 41.74
N VAL A 921 -9.31 -2.25 41.72
CA VAL A 921 -8.33 -1.77 42.70
C VAL A 921 -7.25 -1.03 41.93
N ALA A 922 -7.11 0.28 42.17
CA ALA A 922 -6.12 1.12 41.53
C ALA A 922 -5.25 1.86 42.55
N GLU A 923 -3.96 1.96 42.24
CA GLU A 923 -2.96 2.63 43.07
C GLU A 923 -2.13 3.57 42.20
N ASP A 924 -2.05 4.83 42.61
CA ASP A 924 -1.19 5.85 42.04
C ASP A 924 -0.21 6.34 43.12
N ASN A 925 1.02 5.86 43.08
CA ASN A 925 2.04 6.14 44.09
C ASN A 925 3.09 7.15 43.59
N ASP A 926 2.96 7.63 42.35
CA ASP A 926 3.89 8.55 41.74
C ASP A 926 3.29 9.96 41.74
N LEU A 927 4.08 10.96 42.14
CA LEU A 927 3.63 12.34 42.23
C LEU A 927 4.06 13.18 41.01
N ALA A 928 4.69 12.55 40.01
CA ALA A 928 5.00 13.22 38.75
C ALA A 928 3.71 13.60 38.01
N GLY A 929 3.64 14.83 37.51
CA GLY A 929 2.39 15.36 36.92
C GLY A 929 1.89 14.63 35.66
N ASP A 930 2.74 13.84 35.00
CA ASP A 930 2.40 12.98 33.87
C ASP A 930 2.03 11.54 34.29
N GLN A 931 2.18 11.21 35.58
CA GLN A 931 1.85 9.92 36.17
C GLN A 931 0.51 10.03 36.90
N TRP A 932 -0.53 9.54 36.24
CA TRP A 932 -1.89 9.49 36.76
C TRP A 932 -2.66 8.40 36.03
N LEU A 933 -3.82 8.04 36.56
CA LEU A 933 -4.75 7.12 35.90
C LEU A 933 -6.20 7.55 36.11
N ALA A 934 -7.06 7.16 35.18
CA ALA A 934 -8.51 7.24 35.34
C ALA A 934 -9.19 5.96 34.90
N VAL A 935 -10.32 5.63 35.51
CA VAL A 935 -11.11 4.43 35.22
C VAL A 935 -12.60 4.72 35.21
N THR A 936 -13.34 3.91 34.44
CA THR A 936 -14.80 3.79 34.49
C THR A 936 -15.20 2.43 35.07
N PRO A 937 -16.49 2.16 35.38
CA PRO A 937 -16.92 0.86 35.86
C PRO A 937 -16.59 -0.29 34.90
N PRO A 938 -16.36 -1.52 35.42
CA PRO A 938 -16.13 -2.68 34.59
C PRO A 938 -17.40 -3.05 33.82
N ARG A 939 -17.22 -3.58 32.61
CA ARG A 939 -18.31 -4.04 31.75
C ARG A 939 -17.98 -5.38 31.10
N VAL A 940 -19.00 -6.16 30.77
CA VAL A 940 -18.86 -7.42 29.99
C VAL A 940 -19.41 -7.17 28.59
N PRO A 941 -18.55 -6.90 27.59
CA PRO A 941 -18.98 -6.52 26.25
C PRO A 941 -19.85 -7.59 25.60
N LYS A 942 -20.97 -7.17 25.01
CA LYS A 942 -21.76 -7.97 24.07
C LYS A 942 -21.29 -7.67 22.66
N THR A 943 -20.52 -8.59 22.09
CA THR A 943 -19.90 -8.39 20.77
C THR A 943 -20.59 -9.17 19.66
N GLN A 944 -20.45 -8.65 18.45
CA GLN A 944 -20.74 -9.36 17.21
C GLN A 944 -19.56 -9.21 16.24
N THR A 945 -19.44 -10.09 15.26
CA THR A 945 -18.34 -9.98 14.29
C THR A 945 -18.45 -8.68 13.47
N LEU A 946 -17.31 -8.11 13.07
CA LEU A 946 -17.27 -6.94 12.20
C LEU A 946 -18.04 -7.20 10.89
N ASN A 947 -17.91 -8.41 10.34
CA ASN A 947 -18.64 -8.80 9.13
C ASN A 947 -20.17 -8.83 9.33
N SER A 948 -20.65 -9.19 10.53
CA SER A 948 -22.08 -9.13 10.86
C SER A 948 -22.58 -7.70 11.01
N LEU A 949 -21.76 -6.80 11.57
CA LEU A 949 -22.10 -5.40 11.78
C LEU A 949 -22.11 -4.59 10.48
N VAL A 950 -21.00 -4.64 9.74
CA VAL A 950 -20.77 -3.79 8.55
C VAL A 950 -21.31 -4.45 7.28
N GLY A 951 -21.30 -5.78 7.23
CA GLY A 951 -21.69 -6.53 6.04
C GLY A 951 -20.74 -6.28 4.85
N SER A 952 -21.32 -6.40 3.65
CA SER A 952 -20.62 -6.26 2.35
C SER A 952 -21.26 -5.23 1.42
N THR A 953 -22.23 -4.44 1.93
CA THR A 953 -23.01 -3.49 1.14
C THR A 953 -22.76 -2.04 1.54
N ASP A 954 -22.66 -1.78 2.84
CA ASP A 954 -22.41 -0.44 3.35
C ASP A 954 -21.06 0.10 2.84
N PRO A 955 -20.99 1.39 2.46
CA PRO A 955 -19.75 2.02 2.02
C PRO A 955 -18.82 2.22 3.20
N VAL A 956 -17.57 1.76 3.06
CA VAL A 956 -16.53 1.82 4.08
C VAL A 956 -15.32 2.58 3.55
N LEU A 957 -14.76 3.50 4.33
CA LEU A 957 -13.39 3.95 4.12
C LEU A 957 -12.43 2.90 4.70
N LEU A 958 -11.95 2.02 3.83
CA LEU A 958 -10.89 1.06 4.17
C LEU A 958 -9.54 1.74 3.96
N ASP A 959 -8.83 2.05 5.04
CA ASP A 959 -7.48 2.62 4.95
C ASP A 959 -6.57 1.72 4.11
N TRP A 960 -5.59 2.33 3.42
CA TRP A 960 -4.86 1.62 2.36
C TRP A 960 -4.12 0.35 2.81
N ALA A 961 -3.72 0.26 4.08
CA ALA A 961 -3.01 -0.88 4.63
C ALA A 961 -3.93 -2.10 4.88
N VAL A 962 -5.24 -1.89 5.07
CA VAL A 962 -6.15 -2.94 5.57
C VAL A 962 -6.97 -3.63 4.49
N GLY A 963 -7.04 -3.08 3.27
CA GLY A 963 -7.97 -3.55 2.22
C GLY A 963 -7.91 -5.04 1.90
N LEU A 964 -6.73 -5.67 1.92
CA LEU A 964 -6.60 -7.11 1.65
C LEU A 964 -7.04 -7.99 2.84
N ALA A 965 -6.96 -7.47 4.07
CA ALA A 965 -7.43 -8.17 5.27
C ALA A 965 -8.96 -8.15 5.39
N PHE A 966 -9.63 -7.17 4.77
CA PHE A 966 -11.08 -6.97 4.73
C PHE A 966 -11.65 -7.03 3.30
N PRO A 967 -11.49 -8.16 2.57
CA PRO A 967 -11.83 -8.23 1.16
C PRO A 967 -13.35 -8.25 0.87
N CYS A 968 -14.19 -8.45 1.89
CA CYS A 968 -15.66 -8.49 1.77
C CYS A 968 -16.32 -7.12 1.97
N GLN A 969 -15.74 -6.26 2.81
CA GLN A 969 -16.26 -4.91 3.04
C GLN A 969 -16.11 -4.08 1.76
N ARG A 970 -17.17 -3.37 1.36
CA ARG A 970 -17.19 -2.59 0.13
C ARG A 970 -16.56 -1.21 0.39
N PRO A 971 -15.46 -0.83 -0.30
CA PRO A 971 -14.98 0.55 -0.25
C PRO A 971 -16.07 1.49 -0.78
N PHE A 972 -16.15 2.72 -0.29
CA PHE A 972 -17.07 3.70 -0.89
C PHE A 972 -16.70 3.93 -2.36
N ASP A 973 -17.71 4.11 -3.20
CA ASP A 973 -17.50 4.40 -4.62
C ASP A 973 -17.41 5.91 -4.87
N HIS A 974 -16.90 6.30 -6.03
CA HIS A 974 -17.07 7.66 -6.54
C HIS A 974 -17.41 7.59 -8.03
N ARG A 975 -18.12 8.60 -8.52
CA ARG A 975 -18.52 8.68 -9.92
C ARG A 975 -18.65 10.15 -10.33
N ASP A 976 -18.16 10.46 -11.52
CA ASP A 976 -18.28 11.80 -12.13
C ASP A 976 -17.78 12.94 -11.21
N GLY A 977 -16.75 12.65 -10.42
CA GLY A 977 -16.11 13.59 -9.49
C GLY A 977 -16.75 13.66 -8.09
N VAL A 978 -17.85 12.95 -7.83
CA VAL A 978 -18.56 12.93 -6.53
C VAL A 978 -18.37 11.58 -5.83
N ALA A 979 -18.00 11.61 -4.55
CA ALA A 979 -17.85 10.42 -3.71
C ALA A 979 -19.19 10.00 -3.05
N GLU A 980 -19.32 8.70 -2.80
CA GLU A 980 -20.33 8.15 -1.90
C GLU A 980 -19.89 8.37 -0.45
N VAL A 981 -20.80 8.85 0.40
CA VAL A 981 -20.50 9.11 1.82
C VAL A 981 -20.36 7.79 2.60
N PRO A 982 -19.18 7.48 3.20
CA PRO A 982 -18.97 6.24 3.94
C PRO A 982 -19.68 6.25 5.29
N LYS A 983 -20.10 5.07 5.76
CA LYS A 983 -20.71 4.89 7.09
C LYS A 983 -19.72 4.46 8.16
N TYR A 984 -18.64 3.81 7.73
CA TYR A 984 -17.61 3.27 8.61
C TYR A 984 -16.23 3.58 8.06
N ARG A 985 -15.25 3.62 8.95
CA ARG A 985 -13.83 3.58 8.61
C ARG A 985 -13.16 2.41 9.33
N ILE A 986 -12.27 1.71 8.64
CA ILE A 986 -11.44 0.65 9.22
C ILE A 986 -9.97 1.06 9.08
N LEU A 987 -9.29 1.16 10.21
CA LEU A 987 -7.90 1.60 10.33
C LEU A 987 -6.99 0.42 10.71
N PRO A 988 -5.70 0.44 10.31
CA PRO A 988 -4.72 -0.52 10.80
C PRO A 988 -4.35 -0.22 12.27
N ASP A 989 -3.40 -0.99 12.82
CA ASP A 989 -2.79 -0.73 14.13
C ASP A 989 -2.20 0.68 14.22
N ARG A 990 -1.92 1.17 15.44
CA ARG A 990 -1.50 2.56 15.68
C ARG A 990 -0.39 3.07 14.75
N THR A 991 0.70 2.31 14.62
CA THR A 991 1.81 2.69 13.74
C THR A 991 1.40 2.78 12.26
N GLY A 992 0.52 1.89 11.84
CA GLY A 992 -0.09 1.93 10.52
C GLY A 992 -1.01 3.14 10.36
N ALA A 993 -1.77 3.50 11.40
CA ALA A 993 -2.75 4.58 11.36
C ALA A 993 -2.09 5.95 11.22
N GLU A 994 -0.93 6.16 11.85
CA GLU A 994 -0.09 7.36 11.62
C GLU A 994 0.27 7.49 10.14
N SER A 995 0.71 6.39 9.52
CA SER A 995 1.06 6.38 8.10
C SER A 995 -0.17 6.53 7.18
N THR A 996 -1.31 5.94 7.50
CA THR A 996 -2.52 6.06 6.67
C THR A 996 -3.14 7.43 6.78
N ASN A 997 -3.25 8.00 7.99
CA ASN A 997 -3.73 9.35 8.23
C ASN A 997 -2.91 10.38 7.44
N ALA A 998 -1.58 10.36 7.57
CA ALA A 998 -0.71 11.29 6.86
C ALA A 998 -0.80 11.13 5.33
N TRP A 999 -0.91 9.89 4.83
CA TRP A 999 -0.95 9.65 3.39
C TRP A 999 -2.23 10.13 2.71
N GLN A 1000 -3.37 10.00 3.40
CA GLN A 1000 -4.71 10.18 2.84
C GLN A 1000 -5.41 11.44 3.39
N ASP A 1001 -4.62 12.37 3.95
CA ASP A 1001 -5.02 13.63 4.55
C ASP A 1001 -5.55 14.68 3.55
N SER A 1002 -5.95 15.84 4.08
CA SER A 1002 -6.42 16.96 3.25
C SER A 1002 -5.32 17.60 2.41
N ILE A 1003 -4.06 17.56 2.85
CA ILE A 1003 -2.94 18.17 2.10
C ILE A 1003 -2.61 17.31 0.89
N GLY A 1004 -2.65 16.00 1.05
CA GLY A 1004 -2.47 15.02 -0.01
C GLY A 1004 -3.61 14.96 -1.02
N GLY A 1005 -4.75 15.59 -0.75
CA GLY A 1005 -5.97 15.45 -1.56
C GLY A 1005 -6.62 14.08 -1.42
N GLY A 1006 -6.48 13.42 -0.26
CA GLY A 1006 -7.08 12.11 0.03
C GLY A 1006 -8.52 12.21 0.57
N PRO A 1007 -9.16 11.08 0.89
CA PRO A 1007 -10.54 11.08 1.38
C PRO A 1007 -10.75 11.84 2.70
N LEU A 1008 -9.73 11.92 3.58
CA LEU A 1008 -9.91 12.56 4.88
C LEU A 1008 -10.21 14.06 4.77
N GLY A 1009 -9.75 14.73 3.72
CA GLY A 1009 -10.01 16.16 3.57
C GLY A 1009 -11.45 16.55 3.26
N TRP A 1010 -12.29 15.63 2.77
CA TRP A 1010 -13.73 15.87 2.63
C TRP A 1010 -14.56 15.11 3.66
N THR A 1011 -14.13 13.93 4.15
CA THR A 1011 -14.89 13.21 5.18
C THR A 1011 -14.94 14.00 6.48
N GLU A 1012 -13.84 14.63 6.90
CA GLU A 1012 -13.80 15.45 8.12
C GLU A 1012 -14.65 16.71 8.05
N LEU A 1013 -15.00 17.17 6.83
CA LEU A 1013 -15.91 18.28 6.62
C LEU A 1013 -17.38 17.87 6.67
N LEU A 1014 -17.70 16.59 6.45
CA LEU A 1014 -19.08 16.09 6.41
C LEU A 1014 -19.47 15.25 7.63
N LEU A 1015 -18.49 14.59 8.24
CA LEU A 1015 -18.71 13.47 9.16
C LEU A 1015 -17.94 13.68 10.46
N GLY A 1016 -18.62 13.52 11.59
CA GLY A 1016 -17.99 13.19 12.86
C GLY A 1016 -17.65 11.70 12.91
N ALA A 1017 -16.58 11.34 13.63
CA ALA A 1017 -16.16 9.96 13.82
C ALA A 1017 -16.31 9.53 15.29
N GLN A 1018 -16.76 8.29 15.50
CA GLN A 1018 -16.82 7.66 16.82
C GLN A 1018 -16.17 6.28 16.76
N THR A 1019 -15.15 6.06 17.60
CA THR A 1019 -14.52 4.74 17.72
C THR A 1019 -15.47 3.73 18.37
N LEU A 1020 -15.67 2.57 17.74
CA LEU A 1020 -16.39 1.45 18.36
C LEU A 1020 -15.37 0.51 19.05
N PRO A 1021 -15.58 0.12 20.32
CA PRO A 1021 -14.71 -0.85 20.97
C PRO A 1021 -14.69 -2.15 20.19
N SER A 1022 -13.49 -2.64 19.91
CA SER A 1022 -13.29 -3.86 19.14
C SER A 1022 -12.11 -4.66 19.66
N TYR A 1023 -12.22 -5.98 19.49
CA TYR A 1023 -11.32 -6.97 20.06
C TYR A 1023 -11.05 -8.06 19.04
N LEU A 1024 -9.82 -8.57 18.99
CA LEU A 1024 -9.50 -9.71 18.14
C LEU A 1024 -9.81 -11.00 18.90
N ALA A 1025 -10.70 -11.83 18.36
CA ALA A 1025 -11.03 -13.12 18.94
C ALA A 1025 -9.77 -13.97 19.15
N ASP A 1026 -9.67 -14.61 20.31
CA ASP A 1026 -8.54 -15.46 20.73
C ASP A 1026 -7.15 -14.76 20.84
N ASP A 1027 -7.04 -13.45 20.60
CA ASP A 1027 -5.80 -12.66 20.83
C ASP A 1027 -6.12 -11.26 21.39
N TYR A 1028 -6.67 -11.20 22.62
CA TYR A 1028 -7.10 -9.95 23.28
C TYR A 1028 -5.98 -8.96 23.61
N SER A 1029 -4.71 -9.35 23.53
CA SER A 1029 -3.57 -8.44 23.72
C SER A 1029 -3.08 -7.81 22.40
N ARG A 1030 -3.71 -8.13 21.27
CA ARG A 1030 -3.34 -7.58 19.97
C ARG A 1030 -4.02 -6.24 19.75
N ASP A 1031 -3.23 -5.26 19.30
CA ASP A 1031 -3.76 -4.16 18.50
C ASP A 1031 -3.88 -4.63 17.05
N TRP A 1032 -5.12 -4.78 16.58
CA TRP A 1032 -5.42 -5.14 15.20
C TRP A 1032 -5.67 -3.91 14.32
N GLY A 1033 -5.83 -2.75 14.95
CA GLY A 1033 -6.41 -1.55 14.40
C GLY A 1033 -7.75 -1.19 15.05
N SER A 1034 -8.51 -0.36 14.37
CA SER A 1034 -9.77 0.19 14.90
C SER A 1034 -10.86 0.28 13.84
N ILE A 1035 -12.09 0.39 14.32
CA ILE A 1035 -13.28 0.66 13.51
C ILE A 1035 -13.96 1.90 14.06
N GLU A 1036 -14.24 2.85 13.17
CA GLU A 1036 -14.96 4.08 13.48
C GLU A 1036 -16.30 4.07 12.76
N ARG A 1037 -17.34 4.53 13.44
CA ARG A 1037 -18.64 4.86 12.86
C ARG A 1037 -18.61 6.34 12.48
N TYR A 1038 -19.02 6.63 11.25
CA TYR A 1038 -19.24 8.00 10.81
C TYR A 1038 -20.67 8.45 11.09
N MET A 1039 -20.79 9.67 11.59
CA MET A 1039 -22.06 10.35 11.88
C MET A 1039 -22.09 11.64 11.07
N PRO A 1040 -23.09 11.85 10.20
CA PRO A 1040 -23.24 13.11 9.47
C PRO A 1040 -23.33 14.30 10.42
N LEU A 1041 -22.61 15.38 10.11
CA LEU A 1041 -22.68 16.64 10.85
C LEU A 1041 -24.01 17.37 10.60
N ASP A 1042 -24.57 17.22 9.40
CA ASP A 1042 -25.94 17.60 9.04
C ASP A 1042 -26.70 16.31 8.65
N PRO A 1043 -27.54 15.75 9.54
CA PRO A 1043 -28.26 14.50 9.29
C PRO A 1043 -29.44 14.66 8.34
N ASP A 1044 -29.93 15.89 8.12
CA ASP A 1044 -31.09 16.17 7.27
C ASP A 1044 -30.66 16.43 5.81
N ALA A 1045 -29.36 16.59 5.55
CA ALA A 1045 -28.82 16.78 4.20
C ALA A 1045 -29.00 15.54 3.30
N ALA A 1046 -29.73 15.70 2.20
CA ALA A 1046 -29.98 14.63 1.23
C ALA A 1046 -28.77 14.44 0.28
N THR A 1047 -28.66 13.30 -0.41
CA THR A 1047 -27.66 13.15 -1.49
C THR A 1047 -28.07 13.99 -2.69
N ALA A 1048 -27.15 14.79 -3.24
CA ALA A 1048 -27.47 15.67 -4.36
C ALA A 1048 -27.71 14.91 -5.68
N GLU A 1049 -28.69 15.36 -6.46
CA GLU A 1049 -28.86 14.94 -7.85
C GLU A 1049 -27.82 15.64 -8.75
N ILE A 1050 -27.03 14.86 -9.49
CA ILE A 1050 -25.98 15.38 -10.39
C ILE A 1050 -26.44 15.26 -11.84
N ALA A 1051 -26.42 16.38 -12.57
CA ALA A 1051 -26.69 16.40 -14.00
C ALA A 1051 -25.42 16.04 -14.77
N VAL A 1052 -25.51 15.10 -15.71
CA VAL A 1052 -24.36 14.64 -16.51
C VAL A 1052 -24.67 14.77 -18.00
N GLU A 1053 -23.78 15.43 -18.74
CA GLU A 1053 -23.83 15.56 -20.19
C GLU A 1053 -22.57 14.98 -20.83
N GLN A 1054 -22.73 14.21 -21.91
CA GLN A 1054 -21.57 13.73 -22.69
C GLN A 1054 -21.09 14.77 -23.68
N GLN A 1055 -19.81 15.15 -23.57
CA GLN A 1055 -19.18 16.10 -24.47
C GLN A 1055 -17.94 15.50 -25.14
N SER A 1056 -17.84 15.67 -26.45
CA SER A 1056 -16.67 15.22 -27.22
C SER A 1056 -15.51 16.19 -27.03
N ARG A 1057 -14.43 15.72 -26.39
CA ARG A 1057 -13.22 16.52 -26.11
C ARG A 1057 -12.04 16.02 -26.94
N SER A 1058 -11.21 16.97 -27.39
CA SER A 1058 -9.94 16.66 -28.06
C SER A 1058 -8.91 16.15 -27.04
N GLY A 1059 -7.93 15.34 -27.48
CA GLY A 1059 -6.86 14.84 -26.60
C GLY A 1059 -5.91 15.91 -26.03
N LEU A 1060 -6.09 17.16 -26.45
CA LEU A 1060 -5.35 18.34 -25.98
C LEU A 1060 -6.25 19.36 -25.24
N SER A 1061 -7.54 19.08 -25.07
CA SER A 1061 -8.46 19.94 -24.33
C SER A 1061 -8.04 20.04 -22.86
N SER A 1062 -8.20 21.21 -22.26
CA SER A 1062 -7.93 21.45 -20.84
C SER A 1062 -8.95 22.43 -20.28
N ASP A 1063 -9.48 22.13 -19.11
CA ASP A 1063 -10.40 22.99 -18.34
C ASP A 1063 -9.62 23.84 -17.31
N GLY A 1064 -8.30 24.03 -17.52
CA GLY A 1064 -7.41 24.72 -16.60
C GLY A 1064 -6.78 23.79 -15.56
N PRO A 1065 -5.86 24.30 -14.72
CA PRO A 1065 -5.20 23.50 -13.69
C PRO A 1065 -6.17 23.11 -12.57
N MET A 1066 -6.00 21.89 -12.04
CA MET A 1066 -6.57 21.50 -10.76
C MET A 1066 -5.95 22.32 -9.62
N LYS A 1067 -6.76 22.60 -8.61
CA LYS A 1067 -6.29 23.26 -7.40
C LYS A 1067 -5.43 22.30 -6.58
N THR A 1068 -4.22 22.72 -6.22
CA THR A 1068 -3.26 21.88 -5.45
C THR A 1068 -2.72 22.56 -4.20
N ASP A 1069 -3.18 23.79 -3.92
CA ASP A 1069 -2.72 24.71 -2.87
C ASP A 1069 -3.86 25.58 -2.29
#